data_AF-A0A3S8UPI3-F1
#
_entry.id   AF-A0A3S8UPI3-F1
#
_cell.length_a   1.000
_cell.length_b   1.000
_cell.length_c   1.000
_cell.angle_alpha   90.00
_cell.angle_beta   90.00
_cell.angle_gamma   90.00
#
_symmetry.space_group_name_H-M   'P 1'
#
loop_
_entity.id
_entity.type
_entity.pdbx_description
1 polymer ?
#
loop_
_entity_poly.entity_id
_entity_poly.type
_entity_poly.pdbx_seq_one_letter_code
_entity_poly.pdbx_strand_id
1 'polypeptide(L)'
;MRGRDMHDMNNATMYEEEAPVFESSFAHDQLTVFAMDTPELDFMLTFMPVFGLEVPAEVYLKLRTDILEGTLTNPAYQVVTQQDTITRYDNDLQVIFIDQSAIDRVLANPQDTPEFLLALLGAFGSHLANLIQIERHAMGESDLSPETPEQAQQVAGRYASMMTFIDSSPENGTVFGYFTVAGEELTLALDVSDAPPVEAVIPELRRVGPQPRFAAGEDGHETIAQVLREVGFSAQEVQAVYFGNWLRDHSQLIDPKLVRPEGAPKQFPRKISRDVLTQIVDLLALKAFNGLQNTEEGREAYRVTTELLGVYRPSEHIDNPTDHSEMPLDPREIDKDFEAPVRPGDYATMVYPYQSIKGYMDGPITNLHHHIQRAGYSSEKTDRLRHFGEALHIVEDYFAHSNFVELSLRKLGYTEVLPWTTEAECRHGLPVVTGLFSGFDILASVAEPLGKMMFPATPPAFEDIERGYRSDAEKVMLILLREQENPMWLQALERLLALRDNLADNPLFRFAHHAYWAVTLPLRVVGHYCNQVFQSLLTKLGDLVDDFQTEFGDDPNTTPGVDPTHSQLAKDHDTHPFHELAMLLAKEAVRQLGGHMQAYWRGELALPPSEEATAFIKHPYDTDWQDAIVAEWASTHEQEIARGASSSLFDELRDNYEKHAREHLRELDENKNYTPIKTSESFRNLFPFF
;
A
#
# COMPACT_ATOMS: atom_id res chain seq x y z
N MET A 1 106.36 -8.25 5.38
CA MET A 1 106.78 -7.50 4.18
C MET A 1 106.33 -8.30 2.97
N ARG A 2 105.49 -7.68 2.10
CA ARG A 2 105.03 -8.13 0.77
C ARG A 2 104.13 -9.39 0.76
N GLY A 3 102.92 -9.43 0.24
CA GLY A 3 102.11 -8.49 -0.55
C GLY A 3 101.67 -9.15 -1.88
N ARG A 4 100.34 -9.12 -2.14
CA ARG A 4 99.61 -9.19 -3.44
C ARG A 4 99.71 -10.49 -4.25
N ASP A 5 98.79 -10.88 -5.13
CA ASP A 5 97.38 -10.57 -5.48
C ASP A 5 97.04 -11.53 -6.66
N MET A 6 95.75 -11.86 -6.84
CA MET A 6 94.98 -12.08 -8.11
C MET A 6 95.49 -13.14 -9.13
N HIS A 7 94.71 -13.96 -9.86
CA HIS A 7 93.30 -14.11 -10.31
C HIS A 7 93.08 -15.64 -10.57
N ASP A 8 91.92 -16.27 -10.83
CA ASP A 8 90.62 -15.98 -11.49
C ASP A 8 89.61 -17.01 -10.94
N MET A 9 88.40 -16.70 -10.46
CA MET A 9 87.13 -16.40 -11.15
C MET A 9 86.70 -17.38 -12.26
N ASN A 10 85.58 -18.06 -12.03
CA ASN A 10 84.57 -18.27 -13.07
C ASN A 10 83.16 -18.16 -12.46
N ASN A 11 82.40 -17.21 -13.02
CA ASN A 11 81.04 -16.81 -12.68
C ASN A 11 80.00 -17.84 -13.12
N ALA A 12 78.99 -18.06 -12.29
CA ALA A 12 77.67 -18.48 -12.73
C ALA A 12 76.67 -17.40 -12.27
N THR A 13 76.13 -16.65 -13.23
CA THR A 13 75.01 -15.72 -13.06
C THR A 13 73.73 -16.52 -12.87
N MET A 14 73.09 -16.39 -11.70
CA MET A 14 71.70 -16.78 -11.49
C MET A 14 70.81 -15.66 -12.04
N TYR A 15 69.88 -16.01 -12.93
CA TYR A 15 68.75 -15.14 -13.28
C TYR A 15 67.75 -15.24 -12.12
N GLU A 16 67.47 -14.13 -11.42
CA GLU A 16 66.29 -14.02 -10.55
C GLU A 16 65.07 -13.97 -11.46
N GLU A 17 64.21 -14.99 -11.43
CA GLU A 17 62.88 -14.92 -12.04
C GLU A 17 62.06 -13.86 -11.29
N GLU A 18 61.53 -12.87 -12.01
CA GLU A 18 60.64 -11.85 -11.43
C GLU A 18 59.41 -12.53 -10.83
N ALA A 19 59.06 -12.14 -9.60
CA ALA A 19 57.90 -12.68 -8.90
C ALA A 19 56.60 -12.33 -9.65
N PRO A 20 55.60 -13.23 -9.66
CA PRO A 20 54.32 -12.96 -10.32
C PRO A 20 53.61 -11.77 -9.66
N VAL A 21 53.02 -10.89 -10.48
CA VAL A 21 52.31 -9.69 -10.04
C VAL A 21 50.88 -9.72 -10.56
N PHE A 22 49.91 -9.39 -9.69
CA PHE A 22 48.52 -9.20 -10.07
C PHE A 22 48.10 -7.76 -9.76
N GLU A 23 47.38 -7.12 -10.69
CA GLU A 23 46.87 -5.76 -10.54
C GLU A 23 45.39 -5.69 -10.95
N SER A 24 44.57 -5.02 -10.13
CA SER A 24 43.18 -4.72 -10.44
C SER A 24 42.69 -3.47 -9.70
N SER A 25 42.16 -2.50 -10.42
CA SER A 25 41.42 -1.36 -9.85
C SER A 25 39.89 -1.56 -9.91
N PHE A 26 39.42 -2.66 -10.49
CA PHE A 26 38.02 -2.84 -10.90
C PHE A 26 37.02 -2.57 -9.76
N ALA A 27 37.23 -3.18 -8.58
CA ALA A 27 36.33 -3.02 -7.43
C ALA A 27 36.29 -1.57 -6.90
N HIS A 28 37.46 -0.91 -6.89
CA HIS A 28 37.60 0.48 -6.44
C HIS A 28 36.97 1.45 -7.45
N ASP A 29 37.20 1.24 -8.75
CA ASP A 29 36.62 2.04 -9.83
C ASP A 29 35.09 1.92 -9.83
N GLN A 30 34.57 0.69 -9.70
CA GLN A 30 33.14 0.40 -9.63
C GLN A 30 32.47 1.11 -8.44
N LEU A 31 33.07 1.02 -7.25
CA LEU A 31 32.57 1.74 -6.07
C LEU A 31 32.64 3.27 -6.24
N THR A 32 33.69 3.77 -6.89
CA THR A 32 33.88 5.20 -7.17
C THR A 32 32.80 5.74 -8.09
N VAL A 33 32.52 5.05 -9.20
CA VAL A 33 31.43 5.40 -10.12
C VAL A 33 30.10 5.42 -9.37
N PHE A 34 29.80 4.39 -8.58
CA PHE A 34 28.56 4.35 -7.80
C PHE A 34 28.45 5.52 -6.80
N ALA A 35 29.52 5.84 -6.08
CA ALA A 35 29.53 6.94 -5.11
C ALA A 35 29.31 8.32 -5.78
N MET A 36 29.83 8.52 -6.99
CA MET A 36 29.66 9.75 -7.77
C MET A 36 28.21 9.97 -8.21
N ASP A 37 27.53 8.90 -8.64
CA ASP A 37 26.17 8.98 -9.20
C ASP A 37 25.06 8.85 -8.14
N THR A 38 25.44 8.57 -6.88
CA THR A 38 24.49 8.24 -5.82
C THR A 38 24.51 9.26 -4.67
N PRO A 39 23.36 9.84 -4.31
CA PRO A 39 23.24 10.70 -3.12
C PRO A 39 23.54 9.99 -1.79
N GLU A 40 23.81 10.78 -0.76
CA GLU A 40 24.24 10.31 0.57
C GLU A 40 23.31 9.27 1.19
N LEU A 41 22.00 9.54 1.23
CA LEU A 41 21.02 8.62 1.81
C LEU A 41 20.99 7.29 1.05
N ASP A 42 21.04 7.33 -0.28
CA ASP A 42 20.95 6.13 -1.12
C ASP A 42 22.22 5.29 -1.01
N PHE A 43 23.38 5.93 -0.96
CA PHE A 43 24.65 5.25 -0.74
C PHE A 43 24.64 4.51 0.59
N MET A 44 24.18 5.19 1.65
CA MET A 44 24.04 4.59 2.97
C MET A 44 23.03 3.44 2.97
N LEU A 45 21.82 3.64 2.45
CA LEU A 45 20.78 2.60 2.38
C LEU A 45 21.25 1.39 1.57
N THR A 46 22.07 1.60 0.54
CA THR A 46 22.65 0.53 -0.29
C THR A 46 23.69 -0.29 0.47
N PHE A 47 24.56 0.32 1.28
CA PHE A 47 25.64 -0.40 1.97
C PHE A 47 25.32 -0.83 3.41
N MET A 48 24.25 -0.31 4.02
CA MET A 48 23.71 -0.77 5.31
C MET A 48 23.52 -2.30 5.41
N PRO A 49 23.01 -3.01 4.38
CA PRO A 49 22.84 -4.45 4.44
C PRO A 49 24.18 -5.20 4.43
N VAL A 50 25.21 -4.58 3.85
CA VAL A 50 26.55 -5.17 3.73
C VAL A 50 27.28 -5.07 5.06
N PHE A 51 27.41 -3.86 5.59
CA PHE A 51 28.28 -3.56 6.72
C PHE A 51 27.55 -3.47 8.07
N GLY A 52 26.22 -3.44 8.06
CA GLY A 52 25.39 -3.51 9.28
C GLY A 52 24.65 -2.22 9.61
N LEU A 53 23.45 -2.36 10.18
CA LEU A 53 22.60 -1.25 10.61
C LEU A 53 23.12 -0.57 11.88
N GLU A 54 24.02 -1.24 12.60
CA GLU A 54 24.69 -0.75 13.80
C GLU A 54 25.85 0.19 13.50
N VAL A 55 26.30 0.27 12.24
CA VAL A 55 27.33 1.23 11.82
C VAL A 55 26.70 2.63 11.77
N PRO A 56 27.30 3.65 12.43
CA PRO A 56 26.79 5.02 12.38
C PRO A 56 26.75 5.59 10.95
N ALA A 57 25.77 6.45 10.64
CA ALA A 57 25.63 7.07 9.31
C ALA A 57 26.86 7.88 8.96
N GLU A 58 27.44 8.56 9.95
CA GLU A 58 28.64 9.38 9.78
C GLU A 58 29.80 8.55 9.21
N VAL A 59 29.87 7.25 9.53
CA VAL A 59 30.89 6.35 8.97
C VAL A 59 30.60 6.04 7.50
N TYR A 60 29.35 5.79 7.11
CA TYR A 60 28.97 5.61 5.71
C TYR A 60 29.20 6.88 4.88
N LEU A 61 28.84 8.05 5.42
CA LEU A 61 29.03 9.34 4.77
C LEU A 61 30.50 9.71 4.66
N LYS A 62 31.31 9.38 5.68
CA LYS A 62 32.75 9.55 5.61
C LYS A 62 33.36 8.62 4.57
N LEU A 63 32.98 7.34 4.53
CA LEU A 63 33.44 6.41 3.49
C LEU A 63 33.14 6.95 2.09
N ARG A 64 31.92 7.45 1.86
CA ARG A 64 31.53 8.10 0.60
C ARG A 64 32.41 9.32 0.29
N THR A 65 32.63 10.17 1.28
CA THR A 65 33.51 11.34 1.13
C THR A 65 34.94 10.92 0.78
N ASP A 66 35.48 9.92 1.46
CA ASP A 66 36.84 9.42 1.22
C ASP A 66 36.99 8.83 -0.20
N ILE A 67 35.94 8.20 -0.74
CA ILE A 67 35.89 7.75 -2.14
C ILE A 67 35.91 8.94 -3.10
N LEU A 68 35.04 9.94 -2.88
CA LEU A 68 34.90 11.09 -3.77
C LEU A 68 36.10 12.04 -3.76
N GLU A 69 36.78 12.15 -2.62
CA GLU A 69 38.01 12.93 -2.47
C GLU A 69 39.27 12.15 -2.91
N GLY A 70 39.13 10.86 -3.21
CA GLY A 70 40.24 9.99 -3.63
C GLY A 70 41.21 9.66 -2.50
N THR A 71 40.79 9.77 -1.24
CA THR A 71 41.59 9.40 -0.06
C THR A 71 41.50 7.90 0.23
N LEU A 72 40.44 7.23 -0.22
CA LEU A 72 40.34 5.76 -0.20
C LEU A 72 41.29 5.16 -1.25
N THR A 73 42.34 4.48 -0.80
CA THR A 73 43.31 3.81 -1.68
C THR A 73 42.90 2.37 -2.00
N ASN A 74 43.11 1.94 -3.24
CA ASN A 74 42.97 0.54 -3.62
C ASN A 74 43.95 -0.35 -2.82
N PRO A 75 43.52 -1.49 -2.23
CA PRO A 75 44.42 -2.38 -1.51
C PRO A 75 45.45 -3.02 -2.46
N ALA A 76 46.63 -3.33 -1.92
CA ALA A 76 47.65 -4.05 -2.67
C ALA A 76 47.30 -5.53 -2.81
N TYR A 77 47.74 -6.15 -3.91
CA TYR A 77 47.58 -7.58 -4.16
C TYR A 77 48.92 -8.31 -4.00
N GLN A 78 48.88 -9.51 -3.43
CA GLN A 78 50.04 -10.40 -3.36
C GLN A 78 49.67 -11.80 -3.83
N VAL A 79 50.44 -12.30 -4.80
CA VAL A 79 50.23 -13.63 -5.36
C VAL A 79 50.99 -14.65 -4.54
N VAL A 80 50.30 -15.70 -4.09
CA VAL A 80 50.85 -16.75 -3.22
C VAL A 80 50.57 -18.14 -3.78
N THR A 81 51.30 -19.13 -3.26
CA THR A 81 51.10 -20.55 -3.59
C THR A 81 50.58 -21.31 -2.37
N GLN A 82 49.65 -22.25 -2.59
CA GLN A 82 49.05 -23.11 -1.56
C GLN A 82 48.10 -22.40 -0.59
N GLN A 83 46.99 -21.87 -1.12
CA GLN A 83 45.89 -21.33 -0.34
C GLN A 83 44.61 -22.17 -0.49
N ASP A 84 43.78 -22.20 0.56
CA ASP A 84 42.49 -22.94 0.54
C ASP A 84 41.36 -22.16 -0.16
N THR A 85 41.55 -20.86 -0.46
CA THR A 85 40.55 -19.95 -1.05
C THR A 85 41.13 -19.17 -2.23
N ILE A 86 40.29 -18.74 -3.17
CA ILE A 86 40.69 -17.92 -4.34
C ILE A 86 41.37 -16.63 -3.89
N THR A 87 40.75 -15.93 -2.93
CA THR A 87 41.26 -14.70 -2.33
C THR A 87 41.19 -14.78 -0.81
N ARG A 88 42.03 -14.00 -0.12
CA ARG A 88 41.92 -13.72 1.31
C ARG A 88 42.40 -12.31 1.61
N TYR A 89 41.60 -11.53 2.32
CA TYR A 89 42.02 -10.25 2.85
C TYR A 89 42.72 -10.41 4.20
N ASP A 90 43.76 -9.60 4.44
CA ASP A 90 44.51 -9.56 5.69
C ASP A 90 44.36 -8.20 6.36
N ASN A 91 43.75 -8.17 7.56
CA ASN A 91 43.41 -6.92 8.24
C ASN A 91 44.64 -6.13 8.70
N ASP A 92 45.71 -6.83 9.11
CA ASP A 92 46.93 -6.22 9.66
C ASP A 92 47.80 -5.64 8.55
N LEU A 93 47.95 -6.38 7.45
CA LEU A 93 48.74 -5.93 6.29
C LEU A 93 47.94 -5.04 5.34
N GLN A 94 46.61 -5.08 5.39
CA GLN A 94 45.69 -4.44 4.44
C GLN A 94 45.95 -4.86 2.99
N VAL A 95 46.24 -6.15 2.78
CA VAL A 95 46.60 -6.76 1.49
C VAL A 95 45.59 -7.84 1.12
N ILE A 96 45.27 -7.95 -0.17
CA ILE A 96 44.52 -9.07 -0.74
C ILE A 96 45.51 -10.11 -1.27
N PHE A 97 45.51 -11.29 -0.64
CA PHE A 97 46.24 -12.45 -1.13
C PHE A 97 45.42 -13.20 -2.19
N ILE A 98 46.05 -13.58 -3.29
CA ILE A 98 45.44 -14.33 -4.39
C ILE A 98 46.22 -15.62 -4.61
N ASP A 99 45.52 -16.75 -4.71
CA ASP A 99 46.15 -18.02 -5.04
C ASP A 99 46.49 -18.10 -6.54
N GLN A 100 47.76 -18.36 -6.84
CA GLN A 100 48.26 -18.48 -8.22
C GLN A 100 47.49 -19.54 -9.02
N SER A 101 47.12 -20.67 -8.41
CA SER A 101 46.42 -21.74 -9.14
C SER A 101 45.01 -21.33 -9.57
N ALA A 102 44.38 -20.38 -8.86
CA ALA A 102 43.10 -19.82 -9.26
C ALA A 102 43.25 -18.90 -10.49
N ILE A 103 44.34 -18.13 -10.58
CA ILE A 103 44.67 -17.32 -11.77
C ILE A 103 44.92 -18.24 -12.96
N ASP A 104 45.75 -19.27 -12.79
CA ASP A 104 46.06 -20.23 -13.85
C ASP A 104 44.80 -20.94 -14.36
N ARG A 105 43.86 -21.25 -13.44
CA ARG A 105 42.57 -21.87 -13.76
C ARG A 105 41.70 -20.96 -14.65
N VAL A 106 41.52 -19.69 -14.28
CA VAL A 106 40.67 -18.77 -15.07
C VAL A 106 41.29 -18.39 -16.42
N LEU A 107 42.63 -18.37 -16.52
CA LEU A 107 43.33 -18.21 -17.79
C LEU A 107 43.13 -19.42 -18.72
N ALA A 108 43.06 -20.63 -18.15
CA ALA A 108 42.78 -21.86 -18.91
C ALA A 108 41.29 -22.01 -19.28
N ASN A 109 40.40 -21.62 -18.38
CA ASN A 109 38.94 -21.74 -18.51
C ASN A 109 38.27 -20.38 -18.19
N PRO A 110 38.03 -19.52 -19.20
CA PRO A 110 37.40 -18.21 -18.98
C PRO A 110 36.04 -18.27 -18.28
N GLN A 111 35.29 -19.37 -18.41
CA GLN A 111 34.00 -19.58 -17.73
C GLN A 111 34.10 -19.56 -16.18
N ASP A 112 35.30 -19.73 -15.62
CA ASP A 112 35.54 -19.64 -14.17
C ASP A 112 35.78 -18.19 -13.69
N THR A 113 35.84 -17.22 -14.62
CA THR A 113 36.09 -15.80 -14.29
C THR A 113 35.01 -15.13 -13.46
N PRO A 114 33.70 -15.46 -13.53
CA PRO A 114 32.69 -14.86 -12.64
C PRO A 114 32.93 -15.18 -11.16
N GLU A 115 33.24 -16.44 -10.84
CA GLU A 115 33.55 -16.86 -9.46
C GLU A 115 34.79 -16.12 -8.94
N PHE A 116 35.82 -15.98 -9.80
CA PHE A 116 37.04 -15.26 -9.47
C PHE A 116 36.80 -13.77 -9.22
N LEU A 117 36.01 -13.11 -10.08
CA LEU A 117 35.64 -11.70 -9.89
C LEU A 117 34.84 -11.51 -8.60
N LEU A 118 33.87 -12.38 -8.30
CA LEU A 118 33.12 -12.32 -7.04
C LEU A 118 34.03 -12.50 -5.82
N ALA A 119 35.05 -13.36 -5.89
CA ALA A 119 36.03 -13.51 -4.83
C ALA A 119 36.91 -12.26 -4.64
N LEU A 120 37.29 -11.58 -5.73
CA LEU A 120 38.00 -10.30 -5.66
C LEU A 120 37.14 -9.21 -5.02
N LEU A 121 35.89 -9.06 -5.49
CA LEU A 121 34.92 -8.13 -4.92
C LEU A 121 34.71 -8.41 -3.43
N GLY A 122 34.58 -9.68 -3.04
CA GLY A 122 34.41 -10.04 -1.64
C GLY A 122 35.61 -9.67 -0.76
N ALA A 123 36.84 -9.90 -1.25
CA ALA A 123 38.04 -9.48 -0.54
C ALA A 123 38.17 -7.95 -0.42
N PHE A 124 37.76 -7.21 -1.46
CA PHE A 124 37.64 -5.75 -1.39
C PHE A 124 36.56 -5.30 -0.39
N GLY A 125 35.44 -6.01 -0.31
CA GLY A 125 34.42 -5.81 0.73
C GLY A 125 34.97 -5.98 2.14
N SER A 126 35.79 -7.01 2.38
CA SER A 126 36.49 -7.19 3.66
C SER A 126 37.47 -6.05 3.95
N HIS A 127 38.12 -5.49 2.93
CA HIS A 127 38.96 -4.30 3.09
C HIS A 127 38.16 -3.10 3.60
N LEU A 128 37.01 -2.82 2.99
CA LEU A 128 36.13 -1.74 3.43
C LEU A 128 35.57 -1.97 4.84
N ALA A 129 35.21 -3.21 5.18
CA ALA A 129 34.73 -3.58 6.51
C ALA A 129 35.79 -3.27 7.59
N ASN A 130 37.06 -3.60 7.32
CA ASN A 130 38.18 -3.28 8.20
C ASN A 130 38.36 -1.76 8.36
N LEU A 131 38.22 -0.98 7.29
CA LEU A 131 38.29 0.48 7.37
C LEU A 131 37.14 1.09 8.18
N ILE A 132 35.91 0.59 7.99
CA ILE A 132 34.74 0.96 8.79
C ILE A 132 34.99 0.66 10.27
N GLN A 133 35.54 -0.50 10.59
CA GLN A 133 35.85 -0.89 11.96
C GLN A 133 36.90 0.03 12.61
N ILE A 134 37.94 0.40 11.86
CA ILE A 134 38.96 1.37 12.30
C ILE A 134 38.32 2.74 12.59
N GLU A 135 37.44 3.21 11.73
CA GLU A 135 36.73 4.48 11.90
C GLU A 135 35.82 4.46 13.14
N ARG A 136 35.06 3.38 13.35
CA ARG A 136 34.20 3.21 14.54
C ARG A 136 35.00 3.24 15.84
N HIS A 137 36.17 2.59 15.87
CA HIS A 137 37.09 2.67 17.00
C HIS A 137 37.61 4.11 17.22
N ALA A 138 37.93 4.84 16.16
CA ALA A 138 38.35 6.24 16.25
C ALA A 138 37.25 7.16 16.81
N MET A 139 35.97 6.83 16.55
CA MET A 139 34.80 7.53 17.10
C MET A 139 34.52 7.20 18.59
N GLY A 140 35.28 6.29 19.20
CA GLY A 140 35.20 5.97 20.63
C GLY A 140 34.29 4.78 20.98
N GLU A 141 33.88 3.98 20.00
CA GLU A 141 33.21 2.69 20.27
C GLU A 141 34.22 1.70 20.87
N SER A 142 34.13 1.50 22.19
CA SER A 142 35.13 0.79 23.00
C SER A 142 34.84 -0.70 23.23
N ASP A 143 33.65 -1.18 22.83
CA ASP A 143 33.17 -2.55 23.10
C ASP A 143 32.83 -3.33 21.82
N LEU A 144 33.61 -3.10 20.75
CA LEU A 144 33.48 -3.86 19.51
C LEU A 144 34.25 -5.18 19.63
N SER A 145 33.51 -6.29 19.60
CA SER A 145 34.12 -7.61 19.55
C SER A 145 34.86 -7.80 18.21
N PRO A 146 36.02 -8.50 18.19
CA PRO A 146 36.69 -8.83 16.93
C PRO A 146 35.72 -9.60 16.03
N GLU A 147 35.68 -9.26 14.74
CA GLU A 147 34.90 -10.02 13.78
C GLU A 147 35.36 -11.48 13.77
N THR A 148 34.40 -12.39 13.89
CA THR A 148 34.65 -13.82 13.71
C THR A 148 34.92 -14.12 12.23
N PRO A 149 35.67 -15.19 11.91
CA PRO A 149 35.90 -15.60 10.51
C PRO A 149 34.60 -15.78 9.72
N GLU A 150 33.53 -16.24 10.38
CA GLU A 150 32.21 -16.40 9.77
C GLU A 150 31.57 -15.05 9.42
N GLN A 151 31.69 -14.04 10.30
CA GLN A 151 31.22 -12.68 10.01
C GLN A 151 32.00 -12.04 8.87
N ALA A 152 33.33 -12.17 8.86
CA ALA A 152 34.17 -11.65 7.78
C ALA A 152 33.83 -12.29 6.42
N GLN A 153 33.59 -13.61 6.39
CA GLN A 153 33.16 -14.33 5.19
C GLN A 153 31.76 -13.90 4.74
N GLN A 154 30.84 -13.65 5.68
CA GLN A 154 29.53 -13.11 5.36
C GLN A 154 29.66 -11.72 4.72
N VAL A 155 30.41 -10.79 5.32
CA VAL A 155 30.58 -9.43 4.76
C VAL A 155 31.21 -9.47 3.37
N ALA A 156 32.20 -10.34 3.14
CA ALA A 156 32.80 -10.55 1.83
C ALA A 156 31.75 -11.00 0.80
N GLY A 157 30.99 -12.06 1.08
CA GLY A 157 29.93 -12.55 0.19
C GLY A 157 28.82 -11.51 0.00
N ARG A 158 28.53 -10.73 1.06
CA ARG A 158 27.53 -9.67 1.02
C ARG A 158 27.94 -8.55 0.07
N TYR A 159 29.14 -8.01 0.24
CA TYR A 159 29.64 -6.96 -0.62
C TYR A 159 29.76 -7.43 -2.07
N ALA A 160 30.35 -8.61 -2.32
CA ALA A 160 30.46 -9.19 -3.65
C ALA A 160 29.10 -9.28 -4.34
N SER A 161 28.09 -9.77 -3.61
CA SER A 161 26.72 -9.78 -4.09
C SER A 161 26.23 -8.37 -4.38
N MET A 162 26.32 -7.42 -3.42
CA MET A 162 25.88 -6.02 -3.58
C MET A 162 26.47 -5.34 -4.82
N MET A 163 27.74 -5.60 -5.12
CA MET A 163 28.38 -5.03 -6.30
C MET A 163 27.76 -5.54 -7.61
N THR A 164 27.21 -6.77 -7.64
CA THR A 164 26.40 -7.23 -8.79
C THR A 164 25.07 -6.49 -8.95
N PHE A 165 24.61 -5.76 -7.93
CA PHE A 165 23.39 -4.93 -8.00
C PHE A 165 23.68 -3.58 -8.65
N ILE A 166 24.77 -2.94 -8.21
CA ILE A 166 25.06 -1.55 -8.54
C ILE A 166 25.90 -1.40 -9.80
N ASP A 167 26.54 -2.47 -10.26
CA ASP A 167 27.25 -2.47 -11.54
C ASP A 167 26.28 -2.48 -12.72
N SER A 168 26.61 -1.71 -13.75
CA SER A 168 25.95 -1.78 -15.04
C SER A 168 26.28 -3.13 -15.68
N SER A 169 25.35 -4.09 -15.64
CA SER A 169 25.43 -5.45 -16.24
C SER A 169 26.70 -5.69 -17.06
N PRO A 170 27.81 -6.14 -16.43
CA PRO A 170 29.10 -6.15 -17.09
C PRO A 170 29.03 -7.02 -18.35
N GLU A 171 29.43 -6.43 -19.48
CA GLU A 171 29.39 -7.13 -20.76
C GLU A 171 30.38 -8.29 -20.79
N ASN A 172 30.07 -9.30 -21.58
CA ASN A 172 31.01 -10.38 -21.84
C ASN A 172 32.30 -9.80 -22.44
N GLY A 173 33.43 -10.06 -21.80
CA GLY A 173 34.74 -9.49 -22.16
C GLY A 173 35.15 -8.28 -21.32
N THR A 174 34.37 -7.87 -20.32
CA THR A 174 34.78 -6.81 -19.36
C THR A 174 36.10 -7.17 -18.69
N VAL A 175 37.13 -6.34 -18.89
CA VAL A 175 38.45 -6.55 -18.27
C VAL A 175 38.41 -6.13 -16.82
N PHE A 176 38.84 -7.01 -15.91
CA PHE A 176 38.83 -6.74 -14.48
C PHE A 176 40.19 -6.91 -13.79
N GLY A 177 41.23 -7.36 -14.49
CA GLY A 177 42.57 -7.46 -13.93
C GLY A 177 43.66 -7.82 -14.93
N TYR A 178 44.90 -7.63 -14.49
CA TYR A 178 46.11 -7.95 -15.24
C TYR A 178 47.02 -8.84 -14.39
N PHE A 179 47.61 -9.85 -15.02
CA PHE A 179 48.53 -10.78 -14.37
C PHE A 179 49.84 -10.85 -15.14
N THR A 180 50.94 -10.50 -14.47
CA THR A 180 52.28 -10.49 -15.06
C THR A 180 53.11 -11.64 -14.50
N VAL A 181 53.55 -12.54 -15.37
CA VAL A 181 54.42 -13.67 -15.01
C VAL A 181 55.53 -13.82 -16.05
N ALA A 182 56.78 -13.99 -15.59
CA ALA A 182 57.95 -14.13 -16.45
C ALA A 182 58.10 -13.01 -17.52
N GLY A 183 57.64 -11.80 -17.21
CA GLY A 183 57.69 -10.62 -18.11
C GLY A 183 56.58 -10.55 -19.16
N GLU A 184 55.62 -11.48 -19.17
CA GLU A 184 54.42 -11.42 -20.02
C GLU A 184 53.21 -10.96 -19.20
N GLU A 185 52.48 -9.95 -19.70
CA GLU A 185 51.24 -9.45 -19.11
C GLU A 185 50.03 -10.13 -19.78
N LEU A 186 49.18 -10.75 -18.95
CA LEU A 186 47.98 -11.46 -19.36
C LEU A 186 46.75 -10.72 -18.84
N THR A 187 45.75 -10.54 -19.71
CA THR A 187 44.49 -9.86 -19.36
C THR A 187 43.46 -10.86 -18.84
N LEU A 188 42.82 -10.56 -17.72
CA LEU A 188 41.65 -11.27 -17.22
C LEU A 188 40.39 -10.52 -17.64
N ALA A 189 39.57 -11.18 -18.46
CA ALA A 189 38.30 -10.66 -18.97
C ALA A 189 37.15 -11.59 -18.58
N LEU A 190 36.02 -10.99 -18.17
CA LEU A 190 34.85 -11.69 -17.65
C LEU A 190 34.13 -12.48 -18.76
N ASP A 191 33.80 -13.74 -18.50
CA ASP A 191 32.97 -14.60 -19.36
C ASP A 191 31.68 -14.99 -18.61
N VAL A 192 30.55 -14.42 -19.03
CA VAL A 192 29.21 -14.68 -18.45
C VAL A 192 28.31 -15.46 -19.41
N SER A 193 28.89 -16.05 -20.46
CA SER A 193 28.12 -16.71 -21.51
C SER A 193 27.36 -17.96 -21.04
N ASP A 194 27.85 -18.67 -20.01
CA ASP A 194 27.19 -19.82 -19.38
C ASP A 194 26.39 -19.47 -18.10
N ALA A 195 25.91 -18.22 -17.96
CA ALA A 195 25.14 -17.81 -16.79
C ALA A 195 23.93 -18.74 -16.53
N PRO A 196 23.79 -19.29 -15.30
CA PRO A 196 22.69 -20.19 -14.99
C PRO A 196 21.33 -19.48 -15.11
N PRO A 197 20.23 -20.20 -15.28
CA PRO A 197 18.89 -19.59 -15.22
C PRO A 197 18.66 -18.99 -13.84
N VAL A 198 17.95 -17.85 -13.77
CA VAL A 198 17.68 -17.11 -12.51
C VAL A 198 17.04 -18.01 -11.46
N GLU A 199 16.21 -18.95 -11.90
CA GLU A 199 15.49 -19.93 -11.08
C GLU A 199 16.42 -20.91 -10.33
N ALA A 200 17.65 -21.14 -10.81
CA ALA A 200 18.60 -22.06 -10.18
C ALA A 200 19.34 -21.43 -8.98
N VAL A 201 19.37 -20.10 -8.90
CA VAL A 201 20.07 -19.31 -7.87
C VAL A 201 19.16 -19.01 -6.69
N ILE A 202 17.87 -19.33 -6.85
CA ILE A 202 16.79 -18.97 -5.94
C ILE A 202 16.01 -20.23 -5.51
N PRO A 203 16.60 -21.19 -4.77
CA PRO A 203 15.93 -22.45 -4.47
C PRO A 203 14.83 -22.32 -3.40
N GLU A 204 14.83 -21.25 -2.61
CA GLU A 204 13.92 -21.09 -1.46
C GLU A 204 12.66 -20.24 -1.73
N LEU A 205 12.57 -19.52 -2.86
CA LEU A 205 11.44 -18.61 -3.13
C LEU A 205 10.13 -19.30 -3.54
N ARG A 206 10.15 -20.61 -3.85
CA ARG A 206 8.94 -21.32 -4.33
C ARG A 206 8.16 -22.09 -3.25
N ARG A 207 8.51 -21.97 -1.96
CA ARG A 207 7.73 -22.65 -0.92
C ARG A 207 6.67 -21.73 -0.33
N VAL A 208 5.45 -22.04 -0.75
CA VAL A 208 4.15 -21.51 -0.33
C VAL A 208 3.74 -20.24 -1.08
N GLY A 209 3.39 -20.42 -2.36
CA GLY A 209 2.48 -19.49 -3.00
C GLY A 209 1.13 -19.54 -2.27
N PRO A 210 0.59 -18.42 -1.79
CA PRO A 210 -0.79 -18.36 -1.36
C PRO A 210 -1.67 -18.63 -2.59
N GLN A 211 -2.61 -19.57 -2.49
CA GLN A 211 -3.82 -19.37 -3.30
C GLN A 211 -4.44 -18.04 -2.85
N PRO A 212 -4.95 -17.19 -3.76
CA PRO A 212 -5.79 -16.07 -3.38
C PRO A 212 -7.08 -16.64 -2.75
N ARG A 213 -7.00 -16.96 -1.46
CA ARG A 213 -8.13 -17.03 -0.56
C ARG A 213 -8.24 -15.65 0.05
N PHE A 214 -8.75 -14.73 -0.74
CA PHE A 214 -9.35 -13.55 -0.17
C PHE A 214 -10.82 -13.89 0.00
N ALA A 215 -11.19 -14.05 1.27
CA ALA A 215 -12.57 -14.04 1.68
C ALA A 215 -13.16 -12.73 1.15
N ALA A 216 -14.13 -12.86 0.27
CA ALA A 216 -15.18 -11.86 0.08
C ALA A 216 -15.64 -11.41 1.48
N GLY A 217 -16.02 -10.14 1.62
CA GLY A 217 -16.78 -9.73 2.79
C GLY A 217 -17.97 -10.67 2.90
N GLU A 218 -17.94 -11.55 3.89
CA GLU A 218 -19.10 -12.32 4.30
C GLU A 218 -20.09 -11.26 4.80
N ASP A 219 -21.19 -11.09 4.04
CA ASP A 219 -22.39 -10.32 4.39
C ASP A 219 -22.41 -8.78 4.18
N GLY A 220 -22.07 -8.29 2.96
CA GLY A 220 -22.26 -6.87 2.55
C GLY A 220 -23.01 -6.64 1.20
N HIS A 221 -22.92 -5.43 0.61
CA HIS A 221 -23.56 -5.01 -0.67
C HIS A 221 -23.29 -5.96 -1.85
N GLU A 222 -22.10 -6.59 -1.91
CA GLU A 222 -21.78 -7.58 -2.95
C GLU A 222 -22.81 -8.73 -3.00
N THR A 223 -23.30 -9.15 -1.82
CA THR A 223 -24.31 -10.20 -1.68
C THR A 223 -25.68 -9.76 -2.18
N ILE A 224 -26.01 -8.46 -2.08
CA ILE A 224 -27.25 -7.90 -2.64
C ILE A 224 -27.19 -7.94 -4.17
N ALA A 225 -26.07 -7.51 -4.75
CA ALA A 225 -25.89 -7.49 -6.21
C ALA A 225 -26.03 -8.88 -6.85
N GLN A 226 -25.75 -9.98 -6.14
CA GLN A 226 -25.92 -11.34 -6.66
C GLN A 226 -27.36 -11.67 -7.07
N VAL A 227 -28.37 -11.02 -6.48
CA VAL A 227 -29.78 -11.21 -6.83
C VAL A 227 -30.06 -10.81 -8.29
N LEU A 228 -29.23 -9.94 -8.88
CA LEU A 228 -29.34 -9.57 -10.30
C LEU A 228 -29.19 -10.78 -11.24
N ARG A 229 -28.53 -11.86 -10.81
CA ARG A 229 -28.42 -13.09 -11.60
C ARG A 229 -29.78 -13.75 -11.82
N GLU A 230 -30.69 -13.64 -10.87
CA GLU A 230 -32.04 -14.19 -10.96
C GLU A 230 -32.87 -13.51 -12.05
N VAL A 231 -32.57 -12.24 -12.36
CA VAL A 231 -33.25 -11.43 -13.38
C VAL A 231 -32.46 -11.33 -14.70
N GLY A 232 -31.43 -12.15 -14.86
CA GLY A 232 -30.77 -12.40 -16.14
C GLY A 232 -29.45 -11.65 -16.37
N PHE A 233 -28.83 -11.09 -15.34
CA PHE A 233 -27.46 -10.57 -15.44
C PHE A 233 -26.44 -11.72 -15.38
N SER A 234 -25.41 -11.65 -16.22
CA SER A 234 -24.26 -12.56 -16.13
C SER A 234 -23.37 -12.22 -14.92
N ALA A 235 -22.52 -13.16 -14.49
CA ALA A 235 -21.61 -12.94 -13.36
C ALA A 235 -20.67 -11.74 -13.58
N GLN A 236 -20.19 -11.55 -14.82
CA GLN A 236 -19.35 -10.40 -15.17
C GLN A 236 -20.13 -9.08 -15.14
N GLU A 237 -21.41 -9.09 -15.54
CA GLU A 237 -22.27 -7.91 -15.45
C GLU A 237 -22.59 -7.56 -14.00
N VAL A 238 -22.85 -8.55 -13.15
CA VAL A 238 -23.03 -8.33 -11.71
C VAL A 238 -21.77 -7.70 -11.11
N GLN A 239 -20.57 -8.20 -11.44
CA GLN A 239 -19.32 -7.60 -10.97
C GLN A 239 -19.14 -6.15 -11.45
N ALA A 240 -19.52 -5.85 -12.70
CA ALA A 240 -19.45 -4.49 -13.25
C ALA A 240 -20.50 -3.53 -12.66
N VAL A 241 -21.68 -4.02 -12.30
CA VAL A 241 -22.69 -3.26 -11.55
C VAL A 241 -22.17 -3.01 -10.13
N TYR A 242 -21.66 -4.05 -9.48
CA TYR A 242 -21.10 -3.91 -8.13
C TYR A 242 -19.92 -2.94 -8.09
N PHE A 243 -19.09 -2.88 -9.14
CA PHE A 243 -18.04 -1.85 -9.25
C PHE A 243 -18.59 -0.42 -9.14
N GLY A 244 -19.75 -0.12 -9.75
CA GLY A 244 -20.38 1.20 -9.64
C GLY A 244 -20.91 1.50 -8.23
N ASN A 245 -21.50 0.51 -7.57
CA ASN A 245 -21.95 0.60 -6.19
C ASN A 245 -20.74 0.83 -5.25
N TRP A 246 -19.72 -0.03 -5.34
CA TRP A 246 -18.46 0.05 -4.60
C TRP A 246 -17.73 1.40 -4.76
N LEU A 247 -17.80 2.02 -5.94
CA LEU A 247 -17.20 3.34 -6.17
C LEU A 247 -17.85 4.43 -5.31
N ARG A 248 -19.15 4.32 -4.98
CA ARG A 248 -19.82 5.30 -4.13
C ARG A 248 -19.36 5.12 -2.68
N ASP A 249 -19.32 3.89 -2.15
CA ASP A 249 -18.73 3.60 -0.83
C ASP A 249 -17.33 4.23 -0.70
N HIS A 250 -16.49 4.05 -1.71
CA HIS A 250 -15.10 4.53 -1.68
C HIS A 250 -14.97 6.03 -1.98
N SER A 251 -16.00 6.70 -2.51
CA SER A 251 -15.99 8.15 -2.71
C SER A 251 -16.03 8.90 -1.36
N GLN A 252 -16.51 8.25 -0.30
CA GLN A 252 -16.46 8.73 1.09
C GLN A 252 -15.02 9.02 1.58
N LEU A 253 -14.00 8.39 0.97
CA LEU A 253 -12.61 8.73 1.27
C LEU A 253 -12.25 10.17 0.84
N ILE A 254 -12.90 10.66 -0.19
CA ILE A 254 -12.70 12.00 -0.73
C ILE A 254 -13.59 12.98 0.06
N ASP A 255 -13.40 13.02 1.38
CA ASP A 255 -14.16 13.85 2.33
C ASP A 255 -13.44 15.19 2.61
N PRO A 256 -14.17 16.31 2.84
CA PRO A 256 -13.56 17.61 3.12
C PRO A 256 -12.60 17.62 4.32
N LYS A 257 -12.80 16.73 5.31
CA LYS A 257 -11.94 16.56 6.48
C LYS A 257 -10.57 16.00 6.10
N LEU A 258 -10.45 15.24 5.01
CA LEU A 258 -9.18 14.67 4.53
C LEU A 258 -8.58 15.38 3.33
N VAL A 259 -9.39 15.90 2.42
CA VAL A 259 -8.92 16.44 1.15
C VAL A 259 -8.17 17.75 1.35
N ARG A 260 -6.97 17.84 0.75
CA ARG A 260 -6.18 19.07 0.67
C ARG A 260 -6.70 19.96 -0.48
N PRO A 261 -6.93 21.27 -0.26
CA PRO A 261 -7.28 22.18 -1.33
C PRO A 261 -6.22 22.21 -2.43
N GLU A 262 -6.65 22.36 -3.68
CA GLU A 262 -5.73 22.43 -4.83
C GLU A 262 -4.74 23.59 -4.67
N GLY A 263 -3.44 23.30 -4.85
CA GLY A 263 -2.37 24.30 -4.71
C GLY A 263 -2.00 24.69 -3.27
N ALA A 264 -2.71 24.21 -2.24
CA ALA A 264 -2.31 24.42 -0.85
C ALA A 264 -1.01 23.66 -0.53
N PRO A 265 -0.16 24.13 0.42
CA PRO A 265 1.01 23.38 0.87
C PRO A 265 0.65 21.98 1.35
N LYS A 266 1.53 21.00 1.10
CA LYS A 266 1.34 19.62 1.56
C LYS A 266 1.33 19.60 3.09
N GLN A 267 0.37 18.90 3.67
CA GLN A 267 0.20 18.80 5.13
C GLN A 267 0.08 17.34 5.56
N PHE A 268 0.74 16.43 4.85
CA PHE A 268 0.65 15.00 5.14
C PHE A 268 1.06 14.69 6.59
N PRO A 269 0.34 13.82 7.32
CA PRO A 269 -0.86 13.07 6.91
C PRO A 269 -2.19 13.78 7.16
N ARG A 270 -2.19 15.05 7.63
CA ARG A 270 -3.42 15.77 8.00
C ARG A 270 -4.36 16.00 6.83
N LYS A 271 -3.80 16.35 5.68
CA LYS A 271 -4.54 16.59 4.44
C LYS A 271 -3.83 15.91 3.29
N ILE A 272 -4.57 15.21 2.44
CA ILE A 272 -4.07 14.45 1.30
C ILE A 272 -4.73 14.99 0.04
N SER A 273 -3.99 15.14 -1.05
CA SER A 273 -4.58 15.52 -2.34
C SER A 273 -5.60 14.50 -2.83
N ARG A 274 -6.67 14.99 -3.48
CA ARG A 274 -7.70 14.14 -4.11
C ARG A 274 -7.10 13.12 -5.08
N ASP A 275 -6.08 13.51 -5.84
CA ASP A 275 -5.37 12.62 -6.77
C ASP A 275 -4.70 11.44 -6.07
N VAL A 276 -3.99 11.68 -4.95
CA VAL A 276 -3.35 10.62 -4.16
C VAL A 276 -4.38 9.67 -3.56
N LEU A 277 -5.48 10.19 -2.99
CA LEU A 277 -6.55 9.36 -2.47
C LEU A 277 -7.22 8.50 -3.57
N THR A 278 -7.43 9.09 -4.74
CA THR A 278 -7.97 8.39 -5.91
C THR A 278 -7.03 7.27 -6.37
N GLN A 279 -5.71 7.50 -6.40
CA GLN A 279 -4.73 6.46 -6.73
C GLN A 279 -4.76 5.28 -5.74
N ILE A 280 -5.03 5.54 -4.45
CA ILE A 280 -5.22 4.49 -3.45
C ILE A 280 -6.47 3.67 -3.79
N VAL A 281 -7.60 4.32 -4.08
CA VAL A 281 -8.84 3.64 -4.47
C VAL A 281 -8.67 2.85 -5.76
N ASP A 282 -7.91 3.36 -6.73
CA ASP A 282 -7.61 2.67 -7.99
C ASP A 282 -6.83 1.36 -7.75
N LEU A 283 -5.91 1.34 -6.79
CA LEU A 283 -5.23 0.10 -6.38
C LEU A 283 -6.19 -0.88 -5.71
N LEU A 284 -7.06 -0.39 -4.81
CA LEU A 284 -8.10 -1.21 -4.17
C LEU A 284 -9.02 -1.83 -5.23
N ALA A 285 -9.45 -1.04 -6.21
CA ALA A 285 -10.28 -1.47 -7.32
C ALA A 285 -9.58 -2.52 -8.19
N LEU A 286 -8.29 -2.33 -8.51
CA LEU A 286 -7.52 -3.30 -9.28
C LEU A 286 -7.50 -4.68 -8.61
N LYS A 287 -7.47 -4.71 -7.27
CA LYS A 287 -7.49 -5.95 -6.48
C LYS A 287 -8.89 -6.55 -6.40
N ALA A 288 -9.90 -5.76 -6.05
CA ALA A 288 -11.28 -6.22 -5.89
C ALA A 288 -11.90 -6.67 -7.23
N PHE A 289 -11.53 -6.01 -8.33
CA PHE A 289 -12.11 -6.20 -9.66
C PHE A 289 -11.09 -6.70 -10.67
N ASN A 290 -10.08 -7.47 -10.25
CA ASN A 290 -9.05 -8.02 -11.13
C ASN A 290 -9.64 -8.76 -12.35
N GLY A 291 -10.75 -9.49 -12.16
CA GLY A 291 -11.46 -10.19 -13.23
C GLY A 291 -12.01 -9.27 -14.33
N LEU A 292 -12.27 -7.99 -14.04
CA LEU A 292 -12.66 -6.98 -15.03
C LEU A 292 -11.45 -6.25 -15.64
N GLN A 293 -10.28 -6.32 -14.99
CA GLN A 293 -9.09 -5.50 -15.26
C GLN A 293 -7.86 -6.29 -15.71
N ASN A 294 -8.03 -7.58 -16.03
CA ASN A 294 -6.94 -8.49 -16.41
C ASN A 294 -6.45 -8.33 -17.87
N THR A 295 -7.05 -7.43 -18.63
CA THR A 295 -6.66 -7.05 -20.00
C THR A 295 -6.32 -5.57 -20.03
N GLU A 296 -5.57 -5.11 -21.03
CA GLU A 296 -5.23 -3.69 -21.19
C GLU A 296 -6.51 -2.85 -21.36
N GLU A 297 -7.44 -3.32 -22.18
CA GLU A 297 -8.73 -2.66 -22.41
C GLU A 297 -9.61 -2.66 -21.15
N GLY A 298 -9.64 -3.78 -20.41
CA GLY A 298 -10.35 -3.86 -19.13
C GLY A 298 -9.75 -2.93 -18.07
N ARG A 299 -8.41 -2.85 -18.01
CA ARG A 299 -7.72 -1.93 -17.11
C ARG A 299 -8.01 -0.48 -17.47
N GLU A 300 -8.04 -0.13 -18.75
CA GLU A 300 -8.42 1.22 -19.19
C GLU A 300 -9.88 1.54 -18.83
N ALA A 301 -10.80 0.59 -19.04
CA ALA A 301 -12.23 0.80 -18.83
C ALA A 301 -12.65 0.93 -17.35
N TYR A 302 -11.91 0.32 -16.42
CA TYR A 302 -12.25 0.27 -14.99
C TYR A 302 -11.19 0.94 -14.10
N ARG A 303 -10.24 1.66 -14.69
CA ARG A 303 -9.30 2.50 -13.92
C ARG A 303 -10.06 3.59 -13.21
N VAL A 304 -9.85 3.69 -11.90
CA VAL A 304 -10.47 4.74 -11.09
C VAL A 304 -9.70 6.04 -11.32
N THR A 305 -10.39 7.05 -11.83
CA THR A 305 -9.89 8.42 -11.99
C THR A 305 -10.61 9.38 -11.05
N THR A 306 -10.12 10.60 -10.93
CA THR A 306 -10.72 11.64 -10.10
C THR A 306 -12.16 11.95 -10.53
N GLU A 307 -12.43 11.87 -11.82
CA GLU A 307 -13.75 12.07 -12.42
C GLU A 307 -14.67 10.88 -12.17
N LEU A 308 -14.14 9.65 -12.24
CA LEU A 308 -14.92 8.43 -12.02
C LEU A 308 -15.31 8.25 -10.55
N LEU A 309 -14.37 8.50 -9.64
CA LEU A 309 -14.61 8.40 -8.20
C LEU A 309 -15.46 9.58 -7.70
N GLY A 310 -15.16 10.79 -8.18
CA GLY A 310 -15.81 12.01 -7.71
C GLY A 310 -15.29 12.43 -6.34
N VAL A 311 -16.19 13.00 -5.53
CA VAL A 311 -15.96 13.38 -4.14
C VAL A 311 -17.07 12.79 -3.28
N TYR A 312 -16.92 12.80 -1.95
CA TYR A 312 -18.03 12.48 -1.06
C TYR A 312 -19.17 13.48 -1.25
N ARG A 313 -20.40 12.96 -1.41
CA ARG A 313 -21.63 13.73 -1.59
C ARG A 313 -22.75 13.14 -0.76
N PRO A 314 -23.32 13.86 0.23
CA PRO A 314 -24.49 13.38 0.96
C PRO A 314 -25.65 12.98 0.03
N SER A 315 -25.81 13.68 -1.09
CA SER A 315 -26.86 13.36 -2.07
C SER A 315 -26.64 12.06 -2.87
N GLU A 316 -25.47 11.43 -2.81
CA GLU A 316 -25.23 10.11 -3.41
C GLU A 316 -25.31 8.97 -2.38
N HIS A 317 -25.38 9.31 -1.08
CA HIS A 317 -25.29 8.40 0.06
C HIS A 317 -26.53 8.44 0.98
N ILE A 318 -27.58 9.18 0.58
CA ILE A 318 -28.77 9.54 1.40
C ILE A 318 -28.48 10.20 2.75
N ASP A 319 -27.23 10.54 3.06
CA ASP A 319 -26.84 11.10 4.34
C ASP A 319 -27.54 12.44 4.61
N ASN A 320 -27.78 12.71 5.89
CA ASN A 320 -28.21 14.01 6.34
C ASN A 320 -27.03 15.01 6.19
N PRO A 321 -27.11 16.02 5.31
CA PRO A 321 -26.01 16.94 5.04
C PRO A 321 -25.86 18.04 6.09
N THR A 322 -26.65 18.01 7.16
CA THR A 322 -26.74 19.12 8.13
C THR A 322 -25.45 19.26 8.93
N ASP A 323 -24.81 20.42 8.80
CA ASP A 323 -23.63 20.80 9.59
C ASP A 323 -24.08 21.62 10.80
N HIS A 324 -23.89 21.05 11.99
CA HIS A 324 -24.28 21.64 13.27
C HIS A 324 -23.20 22.54 13.89
N SER A 325 -22.03 22.67 13.24
CA SER A 325 -20.94 23.49 13.75
C SER A 325 -21.29 24.99 13.75
N GLU A 326 -20.74 25.75 14.71
CA GLU A 326 -21.00 27.19 14.81
C GLU A 326 -20.53 27.98 13.58
N MET A 327 -19.44 27.52 12.94
CA MET A 327 -18.81 28.17 11.80
C MET A 327 -18.38 27.11 10.77
N PRO A 328 -19.32 26.56 9.97
CA PRO A 328 -18.99 25.52 9.01
C PRO A 328 -18.16 26.10 7.88
N LEU A 329 -17.08 25.39 7.54
CA LEU A 329 -16.31 25.64 6.32
C LEU A 329 -17.17 25.26 5.12
N ASP A 330 -17.17 26.08 4.06
CA ASP A 330 -17.80 25.67 2.80
C ASP A 330 -16.89 24.64 2.10
N PRO A 331 -17.29 23.36 1.98
CA PRO A 331 -16.45 22.33 1.39
C PRO A 331 -15.99 22.64 -0.04
N ARG A 332 -16.75 23.47 -0.76
CA ARG A 332 -16.44 23.89 -2.14
C ARG A 332 -15.19 24.77 -2.22
N GLU A 333 -14.77 25.36 -1.12
CA GLU A 333 -13.49 26.06 -1.03
C GLU A 333 -12.28 25.09 -1.01
N ILE A 334 -12.50 23.83 -0.65
CA ILE A 334 -11.50 22.76 -0.71
C ILE A 334 -11.46 22.15 -2.11
N ASP A 335 -12.60 21.67 -2.59
CA ASP A 335 -12.79 21.14 -3.94
C ASP A 335 -14.18 21.54 -4.43
N LYS A 336 -14.25 22.19 -5.60
CA LYS A 336 -15.49 22.71 -6.19
C LYS A 336 -16.56 21.63 -6.43
N ASP A 337 -16.16 20.36 -6.50
CA ASP A 337 -17.08 19.26 -6.73
C ASP A 337 -17.89 18.95 -5.47
N PHE A 338 -17.47 19.36 -4.26
CA PHE A 338 -18.25 19.14 -3.05
C PHE A 338 -19.61 19.84 -3.07
N GLU A 339 -20.52 19.36 -2.23
CA GLU A 339 -21.82 19.99 -2.05
C GLU A 339 -21.75 21.21 -1.15
N ALA A 340 -22.71 22.12 -1.33
CA ALA A 340 -22.82 23.29 -0.46
C ALA A 340 -23.18 22.85 0.96
N PRO A 341 -22.66 23.54 2.00
CA PRO A 341 -23.03 23.22 3.37
C PRO A 341 -24.52 23.46 3.59
N VAL A 342 -25.18 22.56 4.33
CA VAL A 342 -26.58 22.68 4.74
C VAL A 342 -26.63 22.96 6.23
N ARG A 343 -27.41 23.96 6.64
CA ARG A 343 -27.51 24.38 8.05
C ARG A 343 -28.87 24.06 8.64
N PRO A 344 -28.95 23.90 9.98
CA PRO A 344 -30.23 23.80 10.67
C PRO A 344 -31.17 24.96 10.29
N GLY A 345 -32.37 24.61 9.83
CA GLY A 345 -33.39 25.57 9.40
C GLY A 345 -33.39 25.89 7.91
N ASP A 346 -32.41 25.42 7.13
CA ASP A 346 -32.46 25.47 5.68
C ASP A 346 -33.60 24.60 5.15
N TYR A 347 -34.12 24.93 3.96
CA TYR A 347 -35.23 24.21 3.32
C TYR A 347 -34.97 22.69 3.21
N ALA A 348 -33.71 22.29 2.97
CA ALA A 348 -33.31 20.90 2.92
C ALA A 348 -33.50 20.15 4.25
N THR A 349 -33.42 20.84 5.39
CA THR A 349 -33.60 20.22 6.72
C THR A 349 -35.07 20.10 7.14
N MET A 350 -35.98 20.76 6.42
CA MET A 350 -37.41 20.78 6.71
C MET A 350 -38.08 19.47 6.30
N VAL A 351 -39.13 19.09 7.03
CA VAL A 351 -40.00 17.96 6.66
C VAL A 351 -41.01 18.44 5.62
N TYR A 352 -41.15 17.69 4.52
CA TYR A 352 -42.22 17.91 3.55
C TYR A 352 -43.56 17.42 4.10
N PRO A 353 -44.56 18.31 4.28
CA PRO A 353 -45.78 17.96 5.01
C PRO A 353 -46.60 16.84 4.39
N TYR A 354 -46.58 16.69 3.07
CA TYR A 354 -47.40 15.70 2.35
C TYR A 354 -46.69 14.36 2.15
N GLN A 355 -45.37 14.39 1.97
CA GLN A 355 -44.53 13.22 1.75
C GLN A 355 -43.97 12.61 3.05
N SER A 356 -43.98 13.38 4.16
CA SER A 356 -43.38 12.98 5.44
C SER A 356 -41.92 12.51 5.28
N ILE A 357 -41.13 13.25 4.52
CA ILE A 357 -39.71 13.01 4.30
C ILE A 357 -38.95 14.33 4.44
N LYS A 358 -37.68 14.28 4.83
CA LYS A 358 -36.81 15.46 4.89
C LYS A 358 -36.46 15.97 3.49
N GLY A 359 -36.36 17.29 3.35
CA GLY A 359 -36.13 17.93 2.05
C GLY A 359 -34.77 17.62 1.40
N TYR A 360 -33.77 17.24 2.18
CA TYR A 360 -32.46 16.81 1.66
C TYR A 360 -32.55 15.55 0.80
N MET A 361 -33.66 14.79 0.89
CA MET A 361 -33.91 13.62 0.05
C MET A 361 -34.16 13.95 -1.43
N ASP A 362 -34.39 15.23 -1.77
CA ASP A 362 -34.47 15.68 -3.17
C ASP A 362 -33.17 15.37 -3.94
N GLY A 363 -32.01 15.49 -3.29
CA GLY A 363 -30.71 15.19 -3.88
C GLY A 363 -30.59 13.72 -4.28
N PRO A 364 -30.67 12.76 -3.33
CA PRO A 364 -30.67 11.33 -3.61
C PRO A 364 -31.71 10.89 -4.64
N ILE A 365 -32.94 11.40 -4.57
CA ILE A 365 -33.99 11.09 -5.56
C ILE A 365 -33.56 11.56 -6.96
N THR A 366 -33.00 12.77 -7.06
CA THR A 366 -32.52 13.32 -8.33
C THR A 366 -31.33 12.53 -8.89
N ASN A 367 -30.37 12.15 -8.05
CA ASN A 367 -29.23 11.33 -8.47
C ASN A 367 -29.67 9.93 -8.89
N LEU A 368 -30.53 9.26 -8.12
CA LEU A 368 -31.08 7.96 -8.47
C LEU A 368 -31.75 8.00 -9.85
N HIS A 369 -32.60 9.00 -10.08
CA HIS A 369 -33.22 9.23 -11.39
C HIS A 369 -32.18 9.40 -12.49
N HIS A 370 -31.17 10.24 -12.26
CA HIS A 370 -30.11 10.55 -13.19
C HIS A 370 -29.28 9.31 -13.56
N HIS A 371 -28.83 8.54 -12.56
CA HIS A 371 -28.04 7.33 -12.75
C HIS A 371 -28.82 6.26 -13.54
N ILE A 372 -30.11 6.09 -13.29
CA ILE A 372 -30.95 5.18 -14.08
C ILE A 372 -31.11 5.67 -15.53
N GLN A 373 -31.27 6.98 -15.75
CA GLN A 373 -31.29 7.51 -17.12
C GLN A 373 -29.96 7.31 -17.84
N ARG A 374 -28.83 7.59 -17.18
CA ARG A 374 -27.48 7.38 -17.72
C ARG A 374 -27.25 5.91 -18.05
N ALA A 375 -27.61 5.01 -17.15
CA ALA A 375 -27.56 3.57 -17.37
C ALA A 375 -28.48 3.14 -18.51
N GLY A 376 -29.63 3.79 -18.69
CA GLY A 376 -30.54 3.54 -19.81
C GLY A 376 -29.99 3.99 -21.16
N TYR A 377 -29.48 5.22 -21.24
CA TYR A 377 -29.13 5.85 -22.51
C TYR A 377 -27.67 5.66 -22.93
N SER A 378 -26.80 5.17 -22.05
CA SER A 378 -25.39 4.96 -22.40
C SER A 378 -25.21 3.88 -23.47
N SER A 379 -24.47 4.23 -24.54
CA SER A 379 -24.03 3.28 -25.57
C SER A 379 -22.92 2.37 -25.08
N GLU A 380 -22.10 2.86 -24.14
CA GLU A 380 -20.99 2.10 -23.56
C GLU A 380 -21.49 1.17 -22.46
N LYS A 381 -21.20 -0.13 -22.62
CA LYS A 381 -21.68 -1.17 -21.69
C LYS A 381 -21.11 -0.98 -20.28
N THR A 382 -19.87 -0.55 -20.17
CA THR A 382 -19.18 -0.32 -18.90
C THR A 382 -19.84 0.82 -18.12
N ASP A 383 -20.04 1.97 -18.76
CA ASP A 383 -20.77 3.12 -18.20
C ASP A 383 -22.21 2.78 -17.84
N ARG A 384 -22.89 2.00 -18.68
CA ARG A 384 -24.25 1.53 -18.43
C ARG A 384 -24.36 0.76 -17.13
N LEU A 385 -23.48 -0.22 -16.92
CA LEU A 385 -23.50 -1.09 -15.74
C LEU A 385 -23.01 -0.34 -14.50
N ARG A 386 -21.98 0.49 -14.64
CA ARG A 386 -21.46 1.34 -13.55
C ARG A 386 -22.54 2.29 -13.02
N HIS A 387 -23.18 3.07 -13.90
CA HIS A 387 -24.26 3.97 -13.46
C HIS A 387 -25.46 3.21 -12.89
N PHE A 388 -25.73 1.99 -13.35
CA PHE A 388 -26.75 1.16 -12.72
C PHE A 388 -26.34 0.79 -11.28
N GLY A 389 -25.07 0.43 -11.06
CA GLY A 389 -24.50 0.21 -9.72
C GLY A 389 -24.63 1.41 -8.79
N GLU A 390 -24.26 2.60 -9.27
CA GLU A 390 -24.38 3.86 -8.51
C GLU A 390 -25.84 4.15 -8.12
N ALA A 391 -26.80 3.85 -9.00
CA ALA A 391 -28.22 3.94 -8.66
C ALA A 391 -28.64 2.92 -7.60
N LEU A 392 -28.17 1.67 -7.70
CA LEU A 392 -28.50 0.63 -6.73
C LEU A 392 -27.94 0.96 -5.34
N HIS A 393 -26.75 1.54 -5.25
CA HIS A 393 -26.18 2.00 -3.99
C HIS A 393 -27.13 2.95 -3.23
N ILE A 394 -27.64 4.00 -3.88
CA ILE A 394 -28.62 4.92 -3.25
C ILE A 394 -29.85 4.19 -2.71
N VAL A 395 -30.34 3.17 -3.45
CA VAL A 395 -31.50 2.37 -3.04
C VAL A 395 -31.16 1.46 -1.85
N GLU A 396 -29.99 0.84 -1.86
CA GLU A 396 -29.50 -0.02 -0.79
C GLU A 396 -29.29 0.78 0.49
N ASP A 397 -28.60 1.92 0.40
CA ASP A 397 -28.37 2.85 1.50
C ASP A 397 -29.68 3.33 2.10
N TYR A 398 -30.72 3.57 1.28
CA TYR A 398 -32.03 3.97 1.80
C TYR A 398 -32.60 2.99 2.83
N PHE A 399 -32.38 1.68 2.65
CA PHE A 399 -32.83 0.69 3.62
C PHE A 399 -31.86 0.50 4.79
N ALA A 400 -30.57 0.79 4.57
CA ALA A 400 -29.53 0.64 5.56
C ALA A 400 -29.43 1.83 6.54
N HIS A 401 -29.56 3.06 6.03
CA HIS A 401 -29.20 4.31 6.72
C HIS A 401 -30.38 5.27 6.92
N SER A 402 -31.60 4.79 6.72
CA SER A 402 -32.82 5.50 7.10
C SER A 402 -33.62 4.74 8.17
N ASN A 403 -34.62 5.41 8.72
CA ASN A 403 -35.62 4.80 9.60
C ASN A 403 -36.75 4.07 8.85
N PHE A 404 -36.60 3.77 7.56
CA PHE A 404 -37.67 3.12 6.75
C PHE A 404 -38.10 1.76 7.32
N VAL A 405 -37.15 0.97 7.82
CA VAL A 405 -37.43 -0.37 8.38
C VAL A 405 -38.26 -0.24 9.66
N GLU A 406 -37.87 0.68 10.53
CA GLU A 406 -38.53 0.97 11.80
C GLU A 406 -39.95 1.46 11.56
N LEU A 407 -40.14 2.40 10.64
CA LEU A 407 -41.45 2.90 10.26
C LEU A 407 -42.32 1.82 9.59
N SER A 408 -41.72 0.89 8.85
CA SER A 408 -42.43 -0.26 8.26
C SER A 408 -42.92 -1.24 9.34
N LEU A 409 -42.12 -1.52 10.37
CA LEU A 409 -42.55 -2.32 11.51
C LEU A 409 -43.67 -1.61 12.30
N ARG A 410 -43.54 -0.30 12.52
CA ARG A 410 -44.59 0.51 13.17
C ARG A 410 -45.90 0.51 12.36
N LYS A 411 -45.83 0.51 11.03
CA LYS A 411 -47.01 0.37 10.14
C LYS A 411 -47.77 -0.94 10.37
N LEU A 412 -47.07 -2.03 10.71
CA LEU A 412 -47.67 -3.32 11.07
C LEU A 412 -48.19 -3.40 12.51
N GLY A 413 -47.98 -2.35 13.32
CA GLY A 413 -48.49 -2.25 14.70
C GLY A 413 -47.44 -2.42 15.78
N TYR A 414 -46.16 -2.59 15.44
CA TYR A 414 -45.05 -2.66 16.41
C TYR A 414 -44.64 -1.25 16.87
N THR A 415 -45.55 -0.54 17.57
CA THR A 415 -45.41 0.89 17.94
C THR A 415 -44.35 1.18 19.01
N GLU A 416 -43.72 0.16 19.58
CA GLU A 416 -42.63 0.33 20.55
C GLU A 416 -41.25 0.41 19.87
N VAL A 417 -41.14 -0.01 18.60
CA VAL A 417 -39.88 0.10 17.83
C VAL A 417 -39.48 1.57 17.72
N LEU A 418 -38.24 1.89 18.04
CA LEU A 418 -37.73 3.27 18.05
C LEU A 418 -37.79 3.87 16.64
N PRO A 419 -38.44 5.04 16.45
CA PRO A 419 -38.59 5.66 15.13
C PRO A 419 -37.39 6.51 14.69
N TRP A 420 -36.40 6.74 15.56
CA TRP A 420 -35.23 7.61 15.34
C TRP A 420 -35.54 9.06 15.00
N THR A 421 -36.76 9.49 15.33
CA THR A 421 -37.26 10.84 15.13
C THR A 421 -38.45 11.09 16.05
N THR A 422 -38.79 12.35 16.28
CA THR A 422 -40.00 12.72 17.02
C THR A 422 -41.17 13.03 16.08
N GLU A 423 -42.39 13.14 16.63
CA GLU A 423 -43.54 13.62 15.85
C GLU A 423 -43.29 15.01 15.26
N ALA A 424 -43.70 15.19 14.01
CA ALA A 424 -43.63 16.42 13.24
C ALA A 424 -44.98 16.72 12.59
N GLU A 425 -45.21 17.98 12.23
CA GLU A 425 -46.42 18.41 11.50
C GLU A 425 -46.38 17.94 10.03
N CYS A 426 -46.64 16.66 9.81
CA CYS A 426 -46.68 16.02 8.50
C CYS A 426 -47.76 14.92 8.44
N ARG A 427 -48.07 14.45 7.23
CA ARG A 427 -49.17 13.50 6.95
C ARG A 427 -49.14 12.25 7.83
N HIS A 428 -47.96 11.67 8.05
CA HIS A 428 -47.78 10.41 8.78
C HIS A 428 -47.25 10.61 10.21
N GLY A 429 -47.11 11.86 10.68
CA GLY A 429 -46.62 12.19 12.02
C GLY A 429 -45.12 11.98 12.21
N LEU A 430 -44.58 10.81 11.88
CA LEU A 430 -43.14 10.51 11.94
C LEU A 430 -42.52 10.62 10.55
N PRO A 431 -41.55 11.52 10.32
CA PRO A 431 -40.92 11.63 9.02
C PRO A 431 -39.88 10.52 8.78
N VAL A 432 -39.59 10.25 7.51
CA VAL A 432 -38.35 9.54 7.13
C VAL A 432 -37.17 10.47 7.38
N VAL A 433 -36.18 9.97 8.12
CA VAL A 433 -34.90 10.64 8.39
C VAL A 433 -33.74 9.69 8.09
N THR A 434 -32.57 10.28 7.83
CA THR A 434 -31.32 9.58 7.58
C THR A 434 -30.23 10.09 8.51
N GLY A 435 -29.16 9.32 8.65
CA GLY A 435 -28.10 9.61 9.61
C GLY A 435 -27.14 10.71 9.17
N LEU A 436 -26.54 11.41 10.13
CA LEU A 436 -25.41 12.32 9.89
C LEU A 436 -24.12 11.54 9.66
N PHE A 437 -23.46 11.75 8.51
CA PHE A 437 -22.18 11.15 8.17
C PHE A 437 -21.05 11.61 9.10
N SER A 438 -20.22 10.68 9.58
CA SER A 438 -19.24 10.90 10.64
C SER A 438 -17.81 10.53 10.24
N GLY A 439 -16.83 10.83 11.10
CA GLY A 439 -15.44 10.42 10.89
C GLY A 439 -15.21 8.90 10.96
N PHE A 440 -16.13 8.15 11.58
CA PHE A 440 -16.05 6.68 11.68
C PHE A 440 -16.20 5.99 10.33
N ASP A 441 -17.05 6.56 9.47
CA ASP A 441 -17.41 5.99 8.18
C ASP A 441 -16.20 6.04 7.23
N ILE A 442 -15.46 7.16 7.26
CA ILE A 442 -14.16 7.30 6.58
C ILE A 442 -13.16 6.22 7.03
N LEU A 443 -13.19 5.87 8.32
CA LEU A 443 -12.26 4.93 8.93
C LEU A 443 -12.49 3.50 8.44
N ALA A 444 -13.74 3.04 8.43
CA ALA A 444 -14.12 1.73 7.93
C ALA A 444 -13.81 1.58 6.42
N SER A 445 -14.13 2.60 5.62
CA SER A 445 -13.96 2.55 4.16
C SER A 445 -12.50 2.60 3.69
N VAL A 446 -11.54 2.98 4.54
CA VAL A 446 -10.17 3.30 4.12
C VAL A 446 -9.11 2.61 4.96
N ALA A 447 -9.15 2.78 6.28
CA ALA A 447 -8.04 2.40 7.15
C ALA A 447 -7.82 0.89 7.11
N GLU A 448 -8.91 0.12 7.07
CA GLU A 448 -8.85 -1.34 7.04
C GLU A 448 -8.38 -1.88 5.68
N PRO A 449 -8.97 -1.53 4.52
CA PRO A 449 -8.47 -1.99 3.22
C PRO A 449 -7.02 -1.59 2.96
N LEU A 450 -6.65 -0.35 3.30
CA LEU A 450 -5.29 0.16 3.14
C LEU A 450 -4.31 -0.52 4.11
N GLY A 451 -4.73 -0.74 5.36
CA GLY A 451 -3.98 -1.51 6.35
C GLY A 451 -3.72 -2.94 5.88
N LYS A 452 -4.71 -3.61 5.30
CA LYS A 452 -4.56 -4.96 4.70
C LYS A 452 -3.61 -4.98 3.51
N MET A 453 -3.54 -3.89 2.73
CA MET A 453 -2.58 -3.76 1.62
C MET A 453 -1.15 -3.49 2.09
N MET A 454 -0.98 -2.64 3.09
CA MET A 454 0.32 -2.29 3.66
C MET A 454 0.90 -3.39 4.55
N PHE A 455 0.03 -4.09 5.28
CA PHE A 455 0.38 -5.12 6.26
C PHE A 455 -0.40 -6.41 6.00
N PRO A 456 -0.14 -7.09 4.87
CA PRO A 456 -0.77 -8.37 4.61
C PRO A 456 -0.42 -9.36 5.74
N ALA A 457 -1.40 -10.16 6.17
CA ALA A 457 -1.26 -11.12 7.27
C ALA A 457 -0.13 -12.15 7.03
N THR A 458 0.26 -12.35 5.78
CA THR A 458 1.49 -13.05 5.39
C THR A 458 2.38 -12.03 4.67
N PRO A 459 3.64 -11.83 5.10
CA PRO A 459 4.57 -11.02 4.33
C PRO A 459 4.57 -11.52 2.88
N PRO A 460 4.47 -10.65 1.87
CA PRO A 460 4.58 -11.11 0.50
C PRO A 460 5.89 -11.89 0.41
N ALA A 461 5.79 -13.16 -0.02
CA ALA A 461 6.98 -13.83 -0.49
C ALA A 461 7.56 -12.91 -1.58
N PHE A 462 8.88 -12.73 -1.56
CA PHE A 462 9.54 -11.99 -2.63
C PHE A 462 9.41 -12.86 -3.87
N GLU A 463 8.30 -12.74 -4.60
CA GLU A 463 7.91 -13.76 -5.58
C GLU A 463 8.67 -13.56 -6.89
N ASP A 464 8.96 -12.31 -7.30
CA ASP A 464 9.50 -12.04 -8.64
C ASP A 464 10.53 -10.89 -8.67
N ILE A 465 11.76 -11.17 -9.11
CA ILE A 465 12.74 -10.15 -9.56
C ILE A 465 12.48 -9.86 -11.04
N GLU A 466 11.22 -9.60 -11.38
CA GLU A 466 10.88 -9.18 -12.74
C GLU A 466 11.03 -7.66 -12.85
N ARG A 467 11.64 -7.22 -13.95
CA ARG A 467 11.81 -5.81 -14.25
C ARG A 467 10.44 -5.11 -14.23
N GLY A 468 10.29 -4.09 -13.38
CA GLY A 468 9.08 -3.30 -13.25
C GLY A 468 8.02 -3.87 -12.32
N TYR A 469 8.17 -5.10 -11.80
CA TYR A 469 7.26 -5.65 -10.81
C TYR A 469 7.28 -4.80 -9.53
N ARG A 470 6.13 -4.57 -8.90
CA ARG A 470 5.98 -3.87 -7.62
C ARG A 470 4.94 -4.58 -6.77
N SER A 471 5.24 -4.79 -5.49
CA SER A 471 4.24 -5.32 -4.54
C SER A 471 3.16 -4.28 -4.24
N ASP A 472 2.00 -4.71 -3.71
CA ASP A 472 0.92 -3.79 -3.33
C ASP A 472 1.39 -2.75 -2.30
N ALA A 473 2.15 -3.20 -1.29
CA ALA A 473 2.76 -2.31 -0.30
C ALA A 473 3.70 -1.28 -0.95
N GLU A 474 4.52 -1.68 -1.93
CA GLU A 474 5.40 -0.73 -2.64
C GLU A 474 4.63 0.30 -3.47
N LYS A 475 3.54 -0.12 -4.12
CA LYS A 475 2.68 0.82 -4.87
C LYS A 475 2.05 1.84 -3.94
N VAL A 476 1.52 1.41 -2.80
CA VAL A 476 0.96 2.31 -1.79
C VAL A 476 2.04 3.22 -1.20
N MET A 477 3.23 2.70 -0.88
CA MET A 477 4.36 3.51 -0.39
C MET A 477 4.75 4.60 -1.39
N LEU A 478 4.86 4.28 -2.68
CA LEU A 478 5.14 5.27 -3.73
C LEU A 478 4.06 6.35 -3.80
N ILE A 479 2.79 5.99 -3.64
CA ILE A 479 1.66 6.93 -3.64
C ILE A 479 1.71 7.84 -2.41
N LEU A 480 1.87 7.29 -1.21
CA LEU A 480 1.89 8.06 0.04
C LEU A 480 3.11 8.98 0.14
N LEU A 481 4.30 8.50 -0.25
CA LEU A 481 5.53 9.30 -0.22
C LEU A 481 5.48 10.48 -1.20
N ARG A 482 4.70 10.40 -2.28
CA ARG A 482 4.47 11.56 -3.16
C ARG A 482 3.73 12.70 -2.48
N GLU A 483 2.98 12.44 -1.41
CA GLU A 483 2.27 13.49 -0.67
C GLU A 483 3.15 14.17 0.38
N GLN A 484 4.37 13.66 0.63
CA GLN A 484 5.35 14.29 1.52
C GLN A 484 5.95 15.56 0.91
N GLU A 485 6.24 16.57 1.73
CA GLU A 485 6.98 17.77 1.30
C GLU A 485 8.42 17.42 0.93
N ASN A 486 9.07 16.58 1.74
CA ASN A 486 10.42 16.14 1.51
C ASN A 486 10.42 14.92 0.56
N PRO A 487 10.92 15.04 -0.69
CA PRO A 487 10.91 13.95 -1.66
C PRO A 487 12.02 12.93 -1.40
N MET A 488 12.90 13.15 -0.42
CA MET A 488 14.07 12.33 -0.15
C MET A 488 13.74 10.84 -0.04
N TRP A 489 12.71 10.48 0.72
CA TRP A 489 12.30 9.09 0.90
C TRP A 489 11.62 8.49 -0.34
N LEU A 490 10.87 9.31 -1.09
CA LEU A 490 10.32 8.88 -2.38
C LEU A 490 11.45 8.54 -3.37
N GLN A 491 12.45 9.44 -3.49
CA GLN A 491 13.58 9.25 -4.37
C GLN A 491 14.43 8.03 -3.96
N ALA A 492 14.62 7.83 -2.66
CA ALA A 492 15.30 6.66 -2.13
C ALA A 492 14.56 5.37 -2.50
N LEU A 493 13.23 5.33 -2.32
CA LEU A 493 12.42 4.18 -2.72
C LEU A 493 12.51 3.94 -4.23
N GLU A 494 12.35 4.97 -5.06
CA GLU A 494 12.40 4.87 -6.52
C GLU A 494 13.75 4.35 -7.01
N ARG A 495 14.87 4.82 -6.42
CA ARG A 495 16.21 4.34 -6.75
C ARG A 495 16.43 2.89 -6.32
N LEU A 496 15.99 2.50 -5.12
CA LEU A 496 16.07 1.10 -4.68
C LEU A 496 15.24 0.17 -5.57
N LEU A 497 14.07 0.61 -6.01
CA LEU A 497 13.23 -0.12 -6.96
C LEU A 497 13.87 -0.19 -8.36
N ALA A 498 14.52 0.87 -8.82
CA ALA A 498 15.27 0.87 -10.07
C ALA A 498 16.51 -0.06 -10.01
N LEU A 499 17.19 -0.09 -8.86
CA LEU A 499 18.28 -1.04 -8.61
C LEU A 499 17.76 -2.48 -8.69
N ARG A 500 16.58 -2.75 -8.11
CA ARG A 500 15.93 -4.07 -8.24
C ARG A 500 15.58 -4.40 -9.69
N ASP A 501 15.11 -3.43 -10.46
CA ASP A 501 14.78 -3.64 -11.88
C ASP A 501 16.01 -3.98 -12.72
N ASN A 502 17.15 -3.35 -12.43
CA ASN A 502 18.41 -3.65 -13.12
C ASN A 502 18.92 -5.07 -12.82
N LEU A 503 18.63 -5.61 -11.64
CA LEU A 503 19.00 -7.00 -11.30
C LEU A 503 18.33 -8.04 -12.18
N ALA A 504 17.08 -7.80 -12.57
CA ALA A 504 16.32 -8.73 -13.41
C ALA A 504 17.10 -9.06 -14.70
N ASP A 505 17.94 -8.13 -15.14
CA ASP A 505 18.69 -8.17 -16.39
C ASP A 505 20.22 -8.40 -16.20
N ASN A 506 20.75 -8.53 -14.97
CA ASN A 506 22.20 -8.67 -14.73
C ASN A 506 22.66 -10.15 -14.72
N PRO A 507 23.51 -10.59 -15.68
CA PRO A 507 23.96 -11.98 -15.75
C PRO A 507 24.94 -12.36 -14.62
N LEU A 508 25.74 -11.41 -14.10
CA LEU A 508 26.71 -11.67 -13.03
C LEU A 508 25.99 -11.98 -11.69
N PHE A 509 24.82 -11.38 -11.45
CA PHE A 509 23.98 -11.69 -10.30
C PHE A 509 23.63 -13.18 -10.21
N ARG A 510 23.54 -13.88 -11.36
CA ARG A 510 23.19 -15.30 -11.39
C ARG A 510 24.31 -16.21 -10.86
N PHE A 511 25.50 -15.67 -10.62
CA PHE A 511 26.60 -16.35 -9.95
C PHE A 511 26.71 -15.98 -8.46
N ALA A 512 25.99 -14.95 -8.00
CA ALA A 512 26.00 -14.48 -6.62
C ALA A 512 25.02 -15.30 -5.73
N HIS A 513 25.52 -16.37 -5.12
CA HIS A 513 24.74 -17.17 -4.16
C HIS A 513 24.34 -16.33 -2.91
N HIS A 514 23.08 -16.42 -2.47
CA HIS A 514 22.55 -15.79 -1.24
C HIS A 514 22.47 -14.25 -1.20
N ALA A 515 21.99 -13.61 -2.26
CA ALA A 515 21.87 -12.14 -2.33
C ALA A 515 20.53 -11.55 -1.82
N TYR A 516 19.63 -12.36 -1.24
CA TYR A 516 18.29 -11.90 -0.78
C TYR A 516 18.33 -10.77 0.26
N TRP A 517 19.31 -10.79 1.17
CA TRP A 517 19.46 -9.76 2.20
C TRP A 517 19.77 -8.37 1.61
N ALA A 518 20.47 -8.32 0.46
CA ALA A 518 20.86 -7.09 -0.22
C ALA A 518 19.64 -6.31 -0.75
N VAL A 519 18.67 -7.02 -1.34
CA VAL A 519 17.44 -6.40 -1.87
C VAL A 519 16.51 -5.95 -0.75
N THR A 520 16.37 -6.79 0.27
CA THR A 520 15.25 -6.65 1.19
C THR A 520 15.52 -5.68 2.33
N LEU A 521 16.74 -5.59 2.84
CA LEU A 521 17.00 -4.74 4.00
C LEU A 521 16.83 -3.23 3.72
N PRO A 522 17.27 -2.66 2.59
CA PRO A 522 17.01 -1.24 2.28
C PRO A 522 15.52 -0.96 2.14
N LEU A 523 14.78 -1.85 1.46
CA LEU A 523 13.33 -1.78 1.33
C LEU A 523 12.63 -1.87 2.70
N ARG A 524 13.18 -2.66 3.64
CA ARG A 524 12.67 -2.74 5.02
C ARG A 524 12.88 -1.44 5.79
N VAL A 525 14.01 -0.77 5.59
CA VAL A 525 14.31 0.53 6.22
C VAL A 525 13.36 1.61 5.70
N VAL A 526 13.18 1.70 4.38
CA VAL A 526 12.19 2.61 3.77
C VAL A 526 10.78 2.23 4.21
N GLY A 527 10.46 0.94 4.26
CA GLY A 527 9.20 0.43 4.76
C GLY A 527 8.96 0.83 6.22
N HIS A 528 9.97 0.83 7.07
CA HIS A 528 9.84 1.30 8.45
C HIS A 528 9.47 2.79 8.54
N TYR A 529 10.12 3.65 7.74
CA TYR A 529 9.74 5.06 7.66
C TYR A 529 8.29 5.23 7.15
N CYS A 530 7.92 4.49 6.11
CA CYS A 530 6.56 4.51 5.58
C CYS A 530 5.53 4.00 6.59
N ASN A 531 5.89 3.04 7.44
CA ASN A 531 5.03 2.57 8.51
C ASN A 531 4.77 3.67 9.53
N GLN A 532 5.77 4.48 9.90
CA GLN A 532 5.57 5.63 10.80
C GLN A 532 4.66 6.69 10.16
N VAL A 533 4.87 6.97 8.88
CA VAL A 533 4.03 7.84 8.04
C VAL A 533 2.58 7.35 8.04
N PHE A 534 2.37 6.04 7.86
CA PHE A 534 1.05 5.41 7.87
C PHE A 534 0.42 5.38 9.27
N GLN A 535 1.17 5.06 10.32
CA GLN A 535 0.70 5.14 11.71
C GLN A 535 0.24 6.55 12.04
N SER A 536 0.98 7.57 11.60
CA SER A 536 0.58 8.96 11.78
C SER A 536 -0.73 9.28 11.04
N LEU A 537 -0.98 8.69 9.87
CA LEU A 537 -2.26 8.79 9.17
C LEU A 537 -3.39 8.11 9.96
N LEU A 538 -3.18 6.89 10.45
CA LEU A 538 -4.16 6.16 11.27
C LEU A 538 -4.52 6.92 12.56
N THR A 539 -3.53 7.48 13.26
CA THR A 539 -3.77 8.30 14.44
C THR A 539 -4.66 9.49 14.10
N LYS A 540 -4.43 10.14 12.95
CA LYS A 540 -5.22 11.30 12.53
C LYS A 540 -6.65 10.92 12.12
N LEU A 541 -6.83 9.77 11.47
CA LEU A 541 -8.15 9.22 11.22
C LEU A 541 -8.89 8.94 12.55
N GLY A 542 -8.18 8.44 13.56
CA GLY A 542 -8.71 8.28 14.92
C GLY A 542 -9.13 9.60 15.59
N ASP A 543 -8.35 10.68 15.44
CA ASP A 543 -8.69 11.99 16.01
C ASP A 543 -10.00 12.56 15.41
N LEU A 544 -10.25 12.35 14.10
CA LEU A 544 -11.50 12.78 13.44
C LEU A 544 -12.75 12.10 14.00
N VAL A 545 -12.57 10.91 14.55
CA VAL A 545 -13.61 10.15 15.22
C VAL A 545 -13.93 10.75 16.60
N ASP A 546 -12.92 11.13 17.37
CA ASP A 546 -13.07 11.66 18.73
C ASP A 546 -13.79 13.02 18.75
N ASP A 547 -13.49 13.90 17.78
CA ASP A 547 -14.09 15.23 17.70
C ASP A 547 -15.61 15.19 17.43
N PHE A 548 -16.09 14.21 16.65
CA PHE A 548 -17.51 14.12 16.27
C PHE A 548 -18.41 13.54 17.37
N GLN A 549 -17.87 12.65 18.22
CA GLN A 549 -18.61 12.08 19.35
C GLN A 549 -19.03 13.10 20.41
N THR A 550 -18.30 14.20 20.51
CA THR A 550 -18.50 15.20 21.56
C THR A 550 -19.70 16.13 21.25
N GLU A 551 -20.23 16.07 20.02
CA GLU A 551 -21.22 17.04 19.51
C GLU A 551 -22.70 16.55 19.63
N PHE A 552 -22.96 15.25 19.85
CA PHE A 552 -24.31 14.68 19.90
C PHE A 552 -24.60 13.89 21.19
N GLY A 553 -25.21 14.55 22.17
CA GLY A 553 -25.53 13.97 23.48
C GLY A 553 -27.02 13.67 23.75
N ASP A 554 -27.93 14.07 22.87
CA ASP A 554 -29.38 13.94 23.07
C ASP A 554 -29.99 12.80 22.23
N ASP A 555 -31.07 12.18 22.72
CA ASP A 555 -31.74 11.05 22.06
C ASP A 555 -32.74 11.53 20.98
N PRO A 556 -32.53 11.21 19.68
CA PRO A 556 -33.42 11.63 18.59
C PRO A 556 -34.83 11.03 18.68
N ASN A 557 -35.04 9.99 19.50
CA ASN A 557 -36.35 9.41 19.73
C ASN A 557 -37.22 10.23 20.68
N THR A 558 -36.61 11.11 21.48
CA THR A 558 -37.33 11.85 22.54
C THR A 558 -37.11 13.36 22.49
N THR A 559 -36.05 13.83 21.84
CA THR A 559 -35.71 15.26 21.77
C THR A 559 -36.00 15.82 20.37
N PRO A 560 -36.99 16.74 20.23
CA PRO A 560 -37.30 17.35 18.94
C PRO A 560 -36.14 18.17 18.37
N GLY A 561 -35.87 17.99 17.07
CA GLY A 561 -34.83 18.73 16.36
C GLY A 561 -33.43 18.12 16.44
N VAL A 562 -33.26 17.00 17.15
CA VAL A 562 -32.04 16.20 17.14
C VAL A 562 -32.11 15.21 15.98
N ASP A 563 -31.10 15.22 15.12
CA ASP A 563 -30.98 14.27 14.02
C ASP A 563 -30.15 13.05 14.48
N PRO A 564 -30.49 11.83 14.04
CA PRO A 564 -29.70 10.64 14.33
C PRO A 564 -28.34 10.67 13.61
N THR A 565 -27.33 10.02 14.20
CA THR A 565 -26.06 9.77 13.52
C THR A 565 -26.18 8.60 12.53
N HIS A 566 -25.26 8.54 11.56
CA HIS A 566 -25.17 7.41 10.63
C HIS A 566 -25.04 6.08 11.40
N SER A 567 -24.15 6.01 12.39
CA SER A 567 -23.97 4.82 13.25
C SER A 567 -25.19 4.40 14.07
N GLN A 568 -26.11 5.33 14.41
CA GLN A 568 -27.35 5.00 15.11
C GLN A 568 -28.38 4.33 14.20
N LEU A 569 -28.37 4.68 12.91
CA LEU A 569 -29.31 4.14 11.93
C LEU A 569 -28.75 2.98 11.11
N ALA A 570 -27.43 2.85 11.02
CA ALA A 570 -26.73 1.89 10.18
C ALA A 570 -27.16 0.45 10.48
N LYS A 571 -27.55 -0.27 9.41
CA LYS A 571 -28.02 -1.66 9.45
C LYS A 571 -27.08 -2.58 8.67
N ASP A 572 -25.81 -2.21 8.50
CA ASP A 572 -24.87 -2.91 7.61
C ASP A 572 -24.16 -4.08 8.26
N HIS A 573 -24.20 -4.15 9.60
CA HIS A 573 -23.58 -5.22 10.37
C HIS A 573 -24.62 -6.13 11.02
N ASP A 574 -24.32 -7.43 11.06
CA ASP A 574 -25.18 -8.49 11.60
C ASP A 574 -25.58 -8.30 13.08
N THR A 575 -24.85 -7.48 13.82
CA THR A 575 -25.16 -7.17 15.22
C THR A 575 -26.38 -6.23 15.37
N HIS A 576 -26.76 -5.48 14.32
CA HIS A 576 -27.94 -4.62 14.33
C HIS A 576 -29.21 -5.49 14.23
N PRO A 577 -30.23 -5.29 15.09
CA PRO A 577 -31.41 -6.16 15.14
C PRO A 577 -32.20 -6.22 13.82
N PHE A 578 -32.13 -5.16 13.02
CA PHE A 578 -32.84 -5.04 11.74
C PHE A 578 -31.96 -5.22 10.49
N HIS A 579 -30.72 -5.68 10.64
CA HIS A 579 -29.80 -5.93 9.50
C HIS A 579 -30.42 -6.87 8.46
N GLU A 580 -30.92 -8.04 8.90
CA GLU A 580 -31.52 -9.02 7.98
C GLU A 580 -32.74 -8.44 7.24
N LEU A 581 -33.60 -7.70 7.95
CA LEU A 581 -34.78 -7.10 7.33
C LEU A 581 -34.40 -6.04 6.29
N ALA A 582 -33.43 -5.18 6.59
CA ALA A 582 -32.91 -4.21 5.62
C ALA A 582 -32.35 -4.91 4.37
N MET A 583 -31.58 -5.98 4.56
CA MET A 583 -31.04 -6.80 3.48
C MET A 583 -32.12 -7.44 2.61
N LEU A 584 -33.20 -7.95 3.21
CA LEU A 584 -34.33 -8.53 2.47
C LEU A 584 -35.04 -7.49 1.62
N LEU A 585 -35.28 -6.29 2.17
CA LEU A 585 -35.90 -5.18 1.45
C LEU A 585 -35.03 -4.66 0.30
N ALA A 586 -33.74 -4.49 0.55
CA ALA A 586 -32.77 -4.08 -0.47
C ALA A 586 -32.67 -5.11 -1.60
N LYS A 587 -32.56 -6.42 -1.27
CA LYS A 587 -32.55 -7.51 -2.27
C LYS A 587 -33.80 -7.49 -3.14
N GLU A 588 -34.97 -7.28 -2.54
CA GLU A 588 -36.22 -7.20 -3.29
C GLU A 588 -36.25 -5.99 -4.23
N ALA A 589 -35.86 -4.81 -3.74
CA ALA A 589 -35.81 -3.59 -4.55
C ALA A 589 -34.82 -3.74 -5.73
N VAL A 590 -33.61 -4.24 -5.45
CA VAL A 590 -32.58 -4.53 -6.47
C VAL A 590 -33.07 -5.55 -7.50
N ARG A 591 -33.77 -6.60 -7.06
CA ARG A 591 -34.37 -7.61 -7.96
C ARG A 591 -35.38 -6.98 -8.90
N GLN A 592 -36.32 -6.20 -8.37
CA GLN A 592 -37.37 -5.56 -9.17
C GLN A 592 -36.77 -4.55 -10.14
N LEU A 593 -35.88 -3.68 -9.66
CA LEU A 593 -35.26 -2.66 -10.48
C LEU A 593 -34.33 -3.26 -11.54
N GLY A 594 -33.57 -4.30 -11.20
CA GLY A 594 -32.77 -5.08 -12.16
C GLY A 594 -33.62 -5.71 -13.25
N GLY A 595 -34.78 -6.26 -12.90
CA GLY A 595 -35.75 -6.80 -13.85
C GLY A 595 -36.27 -5.73 -14.82
N HIS A 596 -36.69 -4.57 -14.31
CA HIS A 596 -37.13 -3.45 -15.15
C HIS A 596 -36.01 -2.93 -16.05
N MET A 597 -34.79 -2.84 -15.54
CA MET A 597 -33.66 -2.36 -16.32
C MET A 597 -33.28 -3.33 -17.45
N GLN A 598 -33.33 -4.65 -17.19
CA GLN A 598 -33.17 -5.69 -18.22
C GLN A 598 -34.27 -5.61 -19.28
N ALA A 599 -35.53 -5.46 -18.87
CA ALA A 599 -36.65 -5.30 -19.80
C ALA A 599 -36.44 -4.06 -20.70
N TYR A 600 -36.01 -2.95 -20.13
CA TYR A 600 -35.65 -1.76 -20.90
C TYR A 600 -34.51 -2.01 -21.89
N TRP A 601 -33.39 -2.62 -21.46
CA TRP A 601 -32.26 -2.90 -22.36
C TRP A 601 -32.59 -3.91 -23.47
N ARG A 602 -33.61 -4.75 -23.29
CA ARG A 602 -34.17 -5.66 -24.32
C ARG A 602 -35.16 -4.97 -25.26
N GLY A 603 -35.49 -3.70 -25.01
CA GLY A 603 -36.46 -2.93 -25.80
C GLY A 603 -37.91 -3.24 -25.48
N GLU A 604 -38.19 -3.86 -24.33
CA GLU A 604 -39.54 -4.19 -23.86
C GLU A 604 -40.21 -2.97 -23.19
N LEU A 605 -39.42 -2.05 -22.64
CA LEU A 605 -39.86 -0.77 -22.10
C LEU A 605 -39.40 0.39 -23.01
N ALA A 606 -40.25 1.41 -23.14
CA ALA A 606 -39.97 2.56 -24.00
C ALA A 606 -39.05 3.62 -23.34
N LEU A 607 -39.01 3.66 -22.01
CA LEU A 607 -38.22 4.61 -21.22
C LEU A 607 -37.44 3.85 -20.14
N PRO A 608 -36.27 4.36 -19.71
CA PRO A 608 -35.57 3.83 -18.54
C PRO A 608 -36.48 3.87 -17.30
N PRO A 609 -36.34 2.90 -16.37
CA PRO A 609 -37.24 2.77 -15.22
C PRO A 609 -36.92 3.75 -14.08
N SER A 610 -36.73 5.03 -14.41
CA SER A 610 -36.32 6.05 -13.45
C SER A 610 -37.41 6.37 -12.42
N GLU A 611 -38.67 6.40 -12.85
CA GLU A 611 -39.81 6.64 -11.95
C GLU A 611 -40.07 5.45 -11.04
N GLU A 612 -39.89 4.24 -11.56
CA GLU A 612 -39.94 2.99 -10.78
C GLU A 612 -38.82 2.94 -9.75
N ALA A 613 -37.61 3.43 -10.10
CA ALA A 613 -36.49 3.51 -9.17
C ALA A 613 -36.78 4.48 -8.02
N THR A 614 -37.17 5.73 -8.33
CA THR A 614 -37.44 6.73 -7.28
C THR A 614 -38.66 6.39 -6.42
N ALA A 615 -39.54 5.50 -6.88
CA ALA A 615 -40.65 5.00 -6.09
C ALA A 615 -40.24 4.19 -4.84
N PHE A 616 -38.99 3.70 -4.78
CA PHE A 616 -38.44 3.04 -3.58
C PHE A 616 -38.06 4.04 -2.47
N ILE A 617 -37.76 5.30 -2.81
CA ILE A 617 -37.41 6.34 -1.85
C ILE A 617 -38.67 7.13 -1.46
N LYS A 618 -39.52 6.52 -0.62
CA LYS A 618 -40.78 7.08 -0.13
C LYS A 618 -41.03 6.67 1.30
N HIS A 619 -41.86 7.45 2.00
CA HIS A 619 -42.34 7.04 3.32
C HIS A 619 -43.09 5.69 3.23
N PRO A 620 -42.84 4.72 4.14
CA PRO A 620 -43.38 3.35 4.01
C PRO A 620 -44.91 3.27 4.11
N TYR A 621 -45.58 4.29 4.66
CA TYR A 621 -47.04 4.38 4.65
C TYR A 621 -47.63 4.78 3.28
N ASP A 622 -46.80 5.20 2.33
CA ASP A 622 -47.20 5.53 0.96
C ASP A 622 -46.88 4.43 -0.06
N THR A 623 -46.34 3.29 0.40
CA THR A 623 -46.02 2.11 -0.42
C THR A 623 -46.54 0.84 0.25
N ASP A 624 -46.73 -0.24 -0.51
CA ASP A 624 -47.21 -1.53 -0.03
C ASP A 624 -46.33 -2.74 -0.43
N TRP A 625 -45.35 -2.54 -1.32
CA TRP A 625 -44.49 -3.61 -1.84
C TRP A 625 -43.69 -4.32 -0.72
N GLN A 626 -43.34 -3.60 0.35
CA GLN A 626 -42.56 -4.12 1.47
C GLN A 626 -43.39 -4.89 2.49
N ASP A 627 -44.71 -4.67 2.54
CA ASP A 627 -45.55 -5.07 3.68
C ASP A 627 -45.53 -6.58 3.93
N ALA A 628 -45.53 -7.38 2.86
CA ALA A 628 -45.49 -8.84 2.97
C ALA A 628 -44.15 -9.33 3.52
N ILE A 629 -43.04 -8.74 3.09
CA ILE A 629 -41.68 -9.10 3.53
C ILE A 629 -41.52 -8.78 5.02
N VAL A 630 -41.94 -7.58 5.41
CA VAL A 630 -41.85 -7.12 6.80
C VAL A 630 -42.75 -7.99 7.70
N ALA A 631 -43.95 -8.35 7.25
CA ALA A 631 -44.86 -9.20 8.02
C ALA A 631 -44.35 -10.64 8.16
N GLU A 632 -43.75 -11.20 7.11
CA GLU A 632 -43.16 -12.54 7.14
C GLU A 632 -41.97 -12.57 8.10
N TRP A 633 -41.02 -11.64 7.97
CA TRP A 633 -39.89 -11.52 8.88
C TRP A 633 -40.33 -11.28 10.33
N ALA A 634 -41.24 -10.35 10.56
CA ALA A 634 -41.72 -10.04 11.91
C ALA A 634 -42.41 -11.22 12.62
N SER A 635 -42.93 -12.19 11.86
CA SER A 635 -43.58 -13.38 12.42
C SER A 635 -42.62 -14.35 13.11
N THR A 636 -41.31 -14.24 12.83
CA THR A 636 -40.27 -15.12 13.38
C THR A 636 -39.21 -14.39 14.20
N HIS A 637 -39.24 -13.05 14.26
CA HIS A 637 -38.18 -12.20 14.81
C HIS A 637 -38.66 -11.31 15.98
N GLU A 638 -39.42 -11.89 16.91
CA GLU A 638 -39.96 -11.16 18.08
C GLU A 638 -38.84 -10.60 18.97
N GLN A 639 -37.70 -11.29 19.08
CA GLN A 639 -36.57 -10.85 19.89
C GLN A 639 -35.89 -9.61 19.30
N GLU A 640 -35.70 -9.59 17.99
CA GLU A 640 -35.10 -8.50 17.24
C GLU A 640 -35.99 -7.25 17.30
N ILE A 641 -37.31 -7.42 17.19
CA ILE A 641 -38.29 -6.33 17.37
C ILE A 641 -38.21 -5.76 18.79
N ALA A 642 -38.15 -6.61 19.82
CA ALA A 642 -38.00 -6.16 21.20
C ALA A 642 -36.67 -5.42 21.42
N ARG A 643 -35.58 -5.89 20.78
CA ARG A 643 -34.28 -5.21 20.77
C ARG A 643 -34.37 -3.83 20.11
N GLY A 644 -35.08 -3.71 18.99
CA GLY A 644 -35.33 -2.45 18.29
C GLY A 644 -36.18 -1.42 19.05
N ALA A 645 -36.78 -1.80 20.18
CA ALA A 645 -37.48 -0.89 21.10
C ALA A 645 -36.58 -0.34 22.23
N SER A 646 -35.33 -0.78 22.32
CA SER A 646 -34.45 -0.53 23.47
C SER A 646 -33.38 0.51 23.18
N SER A 647 -33.56 1.75 23.65
CA SER A 647 -32.56 2.83 23.44
C SER A 647 -31.21 2.49 24.07
N SER A 648 -31.22 1.92 25.28
CA SER A 648 -29.99 1.50 25.97
C SER A 648 -29.21 0.41 25.24
N LEU A 649 -29.88 -0.40 24.41
CA LEU A 649 -29.20 -1.41 23.60
C LEU A 649 -28.46 -0.74 22.45
N PHE A 650 -29.08 0.26 21.81
CA PHE A 650 -28.43 1.01 20.74
C PHE A 650 -27.27 1.87 21.25
N ASP A 651 -27.39 2.43 22.46
CA ASP A 651 -26.24 3.06 23.14
C ASP A 651 -25.09 2.06 23.33
N GLU A 652 -25.39 0.83 23.79
CA GLU A 652 -24.36 -0.22 23.95
C GLU A 652 -23.79 -0.68 22.61
N LEU A 653 -24.61 -0.83 21.57
CA LEU A 653 -24.15 -1.20 20.22
C LEU A 653 -23.24 -0.12 19.64
N ARG A 654 -23.61 1.17 19.78
CA ARG A 654 -22.76 2.30 19.39
C ARG A 654 -21.44 2.25 20.15
N ASP A 655 -21.46 2.21 21.47
CA ASP A 655 -20.25 2.21 22.29
C ASP A 655 -19.34 1.02 21.93
N ASN A 656 -19.93 -0.14 21.65
CA ASN A 656 -19.19 -1.31 21.19
C ASN A 656 -18.62 -1.13 19.79
N TYR A 657 -19.38 -0.60 18.83
CA TYR A 657 -18.90 -0.33 17.47
C TYR A 657 -17.73 0.64 17.48
N GLU A 658 -17.86 1.74 18.21
CA GLU A 658 -16.82 2.76 18.38
C GLU A 658 -15.58 2.19 19.07
N LYS A 659 -15.79 1.39 20.11
CA LYS A 659 -14.70 0.70 20.81
C LYS A 659 -13.99 -0.29 19.89
N HIS A 660 -14.70 -1.09 19.10
CA HIS A 660 -14.08 -2.03 18.16
C HIS A 660 -13.30 -1.28 17.07
N ALA A 661 -13.85 -0.20 16.51
CA ALA A 661 -13.14 0.63 15.54
C ALA A 661 -11.83 1.20 16.12
N ARG A 662 -11.86 1.68 17.37
CA ARG A 662 -10.68 2.17 18.09
C ARG A 662 -9.68 1.06 18.45
N GLU A 663 -10.17 -0.08 18.92
CA GLU A 663 -9.33 -1.26 19.20
C GLU A 663 -8.68 -1.76 17.92
N HIS A 664 -9.38 -1.76 16.79
CA HIS A 664 -8.85 -2.16 15.50
C HIS A 664 -7.79 -1.18 14.97
N LEU A 665 -8.04 0.13 15.10
CA LEU A 665 -7.03 1.17 14.85
C LEU A 665 -5.77 0.94 15.68
N ARG A 666 -5.96 0.61 16.96
CA ARG A 666 -4.87 0.31 17.88
C ARG A 666 -4.17 -0.99 17.50
N GLU A 667 -4.87 -2.01 17.01
CA GLU A 667 -4.26 -3.25 16.52
C GLU A 667 -3.47 -3.01 15.23
N LEU A 668 -3.95 -2.17 14.31
CA LEU A 668 -3.21 -1.74 13.12
C LEU A 668 -1.97 -0.91 13.49
N ASP A 669 -2.09 -0.05 14.51
CA ASP A 669 -0.97 0.70 15.08
C ASP A 669 0.05 -0.22 15.78
N GLU A 670 -0.44 -1.21 16.53
CA GLU A 670 0.36 -2.19 17.27
C GLU A 670 0.86 -3.36 16.40
N ASN A 671 0.47 -3.48 15.13
CA ASN A 671 0.70 -4.68 14.31
C ASN A 671 2.22 -5.00 14.19
N LYS A 672 2.65 -6.00 14.97
CA LYS A 672 4.05 -6.38 15.22
C LYS A 672 4.69 -7.22 14.11
N ASN A 673 4.06 -7.32 12.94
CA ASN A 673 4.54 -8.13 11.82
C ASN A 673 5.79 -7.56 11.13
N TYR A 674 6.35 -6.46 11.64
CA TYR A 674 7.78 -6.19 11.58
C TYR A 674 8.30 -5.94 13.00
N THR A 675 8.86 -6.97 13.62
CA THR A 675 9.49 -6.82 14.93
C THR A 675 10.65 -5.82 14.83
N PRO A 676 10.67 -4.76 15.66
CA PRO A 676 11.75 -3.78 15.65
C PRO A 676 13.03 -4.42 16.19
N ILE A 677 13.97 -4.77 15.31
CA ILE A 677 15.33 -5.11 15.74
C ILE A 677 16.03 -3.78 16.04
N LYS A 678 15.89 -3.23 17.25
CA LYS A 678 16.77 -2.20 17.87
C LYS A 678 17.13 -0.95 17.03
N THR A 679 16.50 -0.73 15.88
CA THR A 679 16.90 0.26 14.88
C THR A 679 16.32 1.64 15.13
N SER A 680 15.21 1.76 15.87
CA SER A 680 14.52 3.04 16.06
C SER A 680 15.32 4.09 16.82
N GLU A 681 16.18 3.68 17.77
CA GLU A 681 17.04 4.60 18.53
C GLU A 681 18.21 5.10 17.69
N SER A 682 18.86 4.22 16.93
CA SER A 682 19.89 4.63 15.97
C SER A 682 19.30 5.54 14.89
N PHE A 683 18.16 5.17 14.28
CA PHE A 683 17.53 5.97 13.22
C PHE A 683 17.10 7.38 13.66
N ARG A 684 16.51 7.52 14.86
CA ARG A 684 16.16 8.84 15.43
C ARG A 684 17.37 9.71 15.71
N ASN A 685 18.50 9.10 16.08
CA ASN A 685 19.76 9.82 16.34
C ASN A 685 20.53 10.17 15.05
N LEU A 686 20.34 9.39 13.98
CA LEU A 686 20.99 9.59 12.67
C LEU A 686 20.35 10.73 11.86
N PHE A 687 19.06 11.00 12.09
CA PHE A 687 18.31 12.07 11.42
C PHE A 687 17.50 12.90 12.43
N PRO A 688 18.13 13.56 13.42
CA PRO A 688 17.43 14.19 14.55
C PRO A 688 16.69 15.48 14.19
N PHE A 689 16.84 15.96 12.94
CA PHE A 689 16.25 17.20 12.43
C PHE A 689 15.35 17.01 11.19
N PHE A 690 14.97 15.77 10.87
CA PHE A 690 14.13 15.46 9.70
C PHE A 690 12.75 14.96 10.09
#